data_AF-B3H4K8-F1
#
_entry.id   AF-B3H4K8-F1
#
_cell.length_a   1.000
_cell.length_b   1.000
_cell.length_c   1.000
_cell.angle_alpha   90.00
_cell.angle_beta   90.00
_cell.angle_gamma   90.00
#
_symmetry.space_group_name_H-M   'P 1'
#
loop_
_entity.id
_entity.type
_entity.pdbx_description
1 polymer ?
#
loop_
_entity_poly.entity_id
_entity_poly.type
_entity_poly.pdbx_seq_one_letter_code
_entity_poly.pdbx_strand_id
1 'polypeptide(L)'
;MESIGSHCCSSPFTFITRNSSSSLPRLVNITHRVNLSHQSHRLRNSNSRLTCTATSSSTIEEQRKKKDGSGTKVRLNVRLDHQVNFGDHVAMFGSAKEIGSWKKKSPLNWSENGWVCELELDGGQVLEYKFVIVKNDGSLSWESGDNRVLKVPNSGNFSVVCHWDATRETLDLPQEVGNDDDVGDGGHERDNHDVGDDRVVGSENGAQLQKSTLGGQWQGKDASFMRSNDHGNREVGRNWDTSGLEGTALKMVEGDRNSKNWWRKLEMVREVIVGSVEREERLKALIYSAIYLKWINTGQIPCFEDGGHHRPNRHAEISRLIFRELEHICSKKDATPEEVLVARKIHPCLPSFKAEFTAAVPLTRIRDIAHRNDIPHDLKQEIKHTIQNKLHRNAGPEDLIATEAMLQRITETPGKYSGDFVEQFKIFHNELKDFFNAGSLTEQLDSMKISMDDRGLSALNLFFECKKRLDTSGESSNVLELIKTMHSLASLRETIIKELNSGLRNDAPDTAIAMRQKWRLCEIGLEDYFFVLLSRFLNALETMGGADQLAKDVGSRNVASWNDPLDALVLGVHQVGLSGWKQEECLAIGNELLAWRERDLLEKEGEEDGKTIWAMRLKATLDRARRLTAEYSDLLLQIFPPNVEILGKALGIPENSVKTYTEAEIRAGIIFQISKLCTVLLKAVRNSLGSEGWDVVVPGSTSGTLVQVESIVPGSLPATSGGPIILLVNKADGDEEVSAANGNIAGVMLLQELPHLSHLGVRARQEKIVFVTCDDDDKVADIRRLVGKFVRLEASPSHVNLILSTEGRSRTSKSSATKKTDKNSLSKKKTDKKSLSIDDEESKPGSSSSNSLLYSSKWRNHSTC
;
A
#
# COMPACT_ATOMS: atom_id res chain seq x y z
N MET A 1 -64.87 12.39 -3.09
CA MET A 1 -66.04 12.47 -2.17
C MET A 1 -65.83 11.47 -1.05
N GLU A 2 -66.42 11.79 0.10
CA GLU A 2 -66.81 10.95 1.26
C GLU A 2 -66.89 9.41 1.04
N SER A 3 -66.70 8.55 2.06
CA SER A 3 -66.45 8.78 3.50
C SER A 3 -66.05 7.48 4.25
N ILE A 4 -65.45 7.63 5.44
CA ILE A 4 -65.54 6.74 6.66
C ILE A 4 -65.11 5.26 6.48
N GLY A 5 -64.36 4.61 7.38
CA GLY A 5 -63.79 4.99 8.68
C GLY A 5 -63.84 3.81 9.67
N SER A 6 -62.89 3.68 10.61
CA SER A 6 -62.93 2.64 11.66
C SER A 6 -62.22 3.07 12.97
N HIS A 7 -62.58 2.38 14.05
CA HIS A 7 -62.30 2.62 15.48
C HIS A 7 -61.22 1.64 16.02
N CYS A 8 -60.62 1.75 17.23
CA CYS A 8 -60.67 2.73 18.34
C CYS A 8 -59.47 2.55 19.31
N CYS A 9 -59.27 3.51 20.22
CA CYS A 9 -58.68 3.38 21.58
C CYS A 9 -57.22 2.90 21.76
N SER A 10 -56.47 3.29 22.82
CA SER A 10 -56.61 4.44 23.74
C SER A 10 -55.35 4.64 24.61
N SER A 11 -54.67 5.78 24.44
CA SER A 11 -54.21 6.77 25.46
C SER A 11 -53.67 6.36 26.86
N PRO A 12 -52.91 7.25 27.57
CA PRO A 12 -51.94 8.24 27.08
C PRO A 12 -50.68 8.39 27.98
N PHE A 13 -49.60 8.99 27.45
CA PHE A 13 -48.75 9.89 28.24
C PHE A 13 -48.26 11.06 27.35
N THR A 14 -48.08 12.24 27.92
CA THR A 14 -48.05 13.51 27.18
C THR A 14 -46.64 13.97 26.78
N PHE A 15 -46.46 14.30 25.49
CA PHE A 15 -45.42 15.22 25.02
C PHE A 15 -46.06 16.52 24.51
N ILE A 16 -45.51 17.67 24.92
CA ILE A 16 -45.99 18.99 24.48
C ILE A 16 -45.22 19.40 23.22
N THR A 17 -45.82 19.20 22.06
CA THR A 17 -45.28 19.68 20.78
C THR A 17 -45.56 21.17 20.59
N ARG A 18 -44.52 22.00 20.58
CA ARG A 18 -44.58 23.38 20.06
C ARG A 18 -43.96 23.42 18.67
N ASN A 19 -44.77 23.70 17.66
CA ASN A 19 -44.27 24.03 16.32
C ASN A 19 -43.57 25.39 16.35
N SER A 20 -42.28 25.40 16.01
CA SER A 20 -41.54 26.60 15.63
C SER A 20 -40.54 26.23 14.53
N SER A 21 -40.65 26.87 13.37
CA SER A 21 -39.81 26.64 12.20
C SER A 21 -38.33 26.89 12.50
N SER A 22 -37.52 25.83 12.49
CA SER A 22 -36.08 25.89 12.74
C SER A 22 -35.33 26.34 11.49
N SER A 23 -34.98 27.62 11.42
CA SER A 23 -33.97 28.13 10.50
C SER A 23 -32.58 27.58 10.87
N LEU A 24 -31.75 27.34 9.85
CA LEU A 24 -30.35 26.91 10.01
C LEU A 24 -29.59 27.88 10.95
N PRO A 25 -28.89 27.39 11.99
CA PRO A 25 -28.03 28.23 12.81
C PRO A 25 -26.85 28.73 11.96
N ARG A 26 -26.51 30.01 12.10
CA ARG A 26 -25.36 30.62 11.41
C ARG A 26 -24.04 30.21 12.08
N LEU A 27 -22.99 30.07 11.28
CA LEU A 27 -21.61 30.07 11.77
C LEU A 27 -21.36 31.35 12.60
N VAL A 28 -20.88 31.16 13.83
CA VAL A 28 -20.49 32.27 14.72
C VAL A 28 -18.97 32.47 14.59
N ASN A 29 -18.57 33.60 14.03
CA ASN A 29 -17.17 34.00 13.99
C ASN A 29 -16.68 34.35 15.40
N ILE A 30 -15.88 33.47 16.01
CA ILE A 30 -15.22 33.75 17.30
C ILE A 30 -13.95 34.57 17.04
N THR A 31 -14.03 35.88 17.26
CA THR A 31 -12.87 36.79 17.19
C THR A 31 -12.28 37.03 18.58
N HIS A 32 -11.36 36.17 19.00
CA HIS A 32 -10.61 36.38 20.25
C HIS A 32 -9.65 37.57 20.12
N ARG A 33 -9.98 38.68 20.79
CA ARG A 33 -9.01 39.74 21.10
C ARG A 33 -8.02 39.22 22.14
N VAL A 34 -6.73 39.25 21.82
CA VAL A 34 -5.64 39.11 22.80
C VAL A 34 -5.20 40.51 23.24
N ASN A 35 -5.26 40.79 24.54
CA ASN A 35 -4.66 42.00 25.11
C ASN A 35 -3.15 41.76 25.30
N LEU A 36 -2.31 42.62 24.72
CA LEU A 36 -0.88 42.64 25.04
C LEU A 36 -0.66 43.32 26.39
N SER A 37 -0.07 42.60 27.34
CA SER A 37 0.53 43.15 28.55
C SER A 37 2.06 43.16 28.40
N HIS A 38 2.66 44.34 28.23
CA HIS A 38 4.11 44.47 28.30
C HIS A 38 4.60 44.28 29.75
N GLN A 39 5.50 43.31 29.95
CA GLN A 39 6.50 43.37 31.02
C GLN A 39 7.89 43.14 30.43
N SER A 40 8.85 43.96 30.85
CA SER A 40 10.17 44.05 30.24
C SER A 40 11.27 43.93 31.28
N HIS A 41 11.89 42.75 31.37
CA HIS A 41 13.04 42.51 32.23
C HIS A 41 14.32 42.33 31.42
N ARG A 42 15.16 43.37 31.43
CA ARG A 42 16.60 43.25 31.12
C ARG A 42 17.32 42.67 32.33
N LEU A 43 18.39 41.91 32.10
CA LEU A 43 19.72 42.04 32.73
C LEU A 43 20.67 41.03 32.07
N ARG A 44 21.70 41.52 31.36
CA ARG A 44 23.12 41.43 31.73
C ARG A 44 23.70 40.00 31.78
N ASN A 45 24.60 39.72 30.83
CA ASN A 45 25.69 38.76 31.02
C ASN A 45 27.03 39.53 31.11
N SER A 46 28.04 38.98 31.79
CA SER A 46 29.25 39.73 32.19
C SER A 46 30.54 39.04 31.77
N ASN A 47 31.35 39.72 30.96
CA ASN A 47 32.68 39.26 30.56
C ASN A 47 33.67 39.35 31.73
N SER A 48 34.54 38.34 31.87
CA SER A 48 35.83 38.44 32.54
C SER A 48 36.94 37.88 31.62
N ARG A 49 38.16 38.42 31.75
CA ARG A 49 39.36 38.04 30.99
C ARG A 49 40.31 37.26 31.90
N LEU A 50 41.30 36.57 31.30
CA LEU A 50 42.71 36.32 31.74
C LEU A 50 43.21 35.05 30.99
N THR A 51 44.47 34.85 30.55
CA THR A 51 45.55 35.75 30.04
C THR A 51 46.58 34.88 29.31
N CYS A 52 47.34 35.42 28.35
CA CYS A 52 48.37 34.68 27.62
C CYS A 52 49.65 34.40 28.43
N THR A 53 50.36 33.33 28.09
CA THR A 53 51.84 33.26 28.14
C THR A 53 52.37 32.49 26.93
N ALA A 54 53.57 32.83 26.44
CA ALA A 54 54.21 32.21 25.27
C ALA A 54 55.74 32.44 25.30
N THR A 55 56.56 31.44 24.92
CA THR A 55 58.04 31.55 24.90
C THR A 55 58.72 30.69 23.78
N SER A 56 59.04 31.35 22.67
CA SER A 56 60.22 31.21 21.77
C SER A 56 61.05 29.90 21.58
N SER A 57 61.07 29.43 20.31
CA SER A 57 62.23 29.42 19.36
C SER A 57 63.45 28.46 19.44
N SER A 58 63.76 27.86 18.26
CA SER A 58 65.10 27.49 17.70
C SER A 58 65.89 26.31 18.30
N THR A 59 66.79 25.57 17.62
CA THR A 59 67.42 25.64 16.26
C THR A 59 67.70 24.23 15.66
N ILE A 60 67.86 24.15 14.32
CA ILE A 60 68.81 23.36 13.48
C ILE A 60 69.46 22.10 14.14
N GLU A 61 69.36 20.87 13.61
CA GLU A 61 70.01 20.40 12.36
C GLU A 61 69.37 19.12 11.76
N GLU A 62 69.85 18.66 10.58
CA GLU A 62 69.20 17.65 9.72
C GLU A 62 70.13 16.48 9.35
N GLN A 63 69.63 15.22 9.42
CA GLN A 63 69.83 14.20 8.35
C GLN A 63 69.09 12.86 8.56
N ARG A 64 68.92 12.10 7.46
CA ARG A 64 68.47 10.69 7.36
C ARG A 64 67.00 10.38 7.68
N LYS A 65 66.06 10.98 6.94
CA LYS A 65 64.71 10.38 6.77
C LYS A 65 64.78 9.08 5.95
N LYS A 66 64.23 7.99 6.49
CA LYS A 66 63.70 6.88 5.69
C LYS A 66 62.44 7.36 4.96
N LYS A 67 62.10 6.73 3.83
CA LYS A 67 60.75 6.82 3.25
C LYS A 67 59.83 5.87 3.99
N ASP A 68 59.08 6.38 4.96
CA ASP A 68 57.81 5.76 5.35
C ASP A 68 56.70 6.39 4.51
N GLY A 69 55.95 5.54 3.79
CA GLY A 69 54.84 5.95 2.95
C GLY A 69 53.54 5.96 3.74
N SER A 70 53.11 7.14 4.19
CA SER A 70 51.73 7.33 4.67
C SER A 70 50.79 7.26 3.47
N GLY A 71 50.26 6.06 3.19
CA GLY A 71 49.30 5.86 2.11
C GLY A 71 48.03 6.69 2.33
N THR A 72 47.65 7.47 1.32
CA THR A 72 46.33 8.10 1.28
C THR A 72 45.28 7.05 0.98
N LYS A 73 44.25 6.98 1.82
CA LYS A 73 43.15 6.03 1.65
C LYS A 73 42.08 6.57 0.70
N VAL A 74 41.35 5.63 0.12
CA VAL A 74 40.22 5.84 -0.79
C VAL A 74 39.02 5.07 -0.26
N ARG A 75 37.85 5.72 -0.19
CA ARG A 75 36.57 5.02 -0.03
C ARG A 75 35.98 4.77 -1.41
N LEU A 76 35.72 3.51 -1.71
CA LEU A 76 35.11 3.06 -2.96
C LEU A 76 33.81 2.31 -2.62
N ASN A 77 32.68 2.88 -3.03
CA ASN A 77 31.40 2.20 -2.99
C ASN A 77 31.19 1.42 -4.29
N VAL A 78 31.00 0.10 -4.20
CA VAL A 78 30.78 -0.78 -5.35
C VAL A 78 29.34 -1.29 -5.33
N ARG A 79 28.56 -0.87 -6.33
CA ARG A 79 27.17 -1.31 -6.54
C ARG A 79 27.09 -2.26 -7.75
N LEU A 80 26.57 -3.46 -7.55
CA LEU A 80 26.19 -4.39 -8.62
C LEU A 80 24.68 -4.31 -8.84
N ASP A 81 24.28 -3.87 -10.03
CA ASP A 81 22.90 -4.00 -10.50
C ASP A 81 22.66 -5.43 -11.02
N HIS A 82 22.06 -6.27 -10.16
CA HIS A 82 21.67 -7.64 -10.49
C HIS A 82 20.62 -8.17 -9.51
N GLN A 83 19.62 -8.89 -10.04
CA GLN A 83 18.65 -9.64 -9.24
C GLN A 83 19.02 -11.12 -9.19
N VAL A 84 18.82 -11.75 -8.03
CA VAL A 84 19.08 -13.19 -7.77
C VAL A 84 17.82 -13.85 -7.22
N ASN A 85 17.81 -15.19 -7.12
CA ASN A 85 16.65 -15.90 -6.54
C ASN A 85 16.52 -15.64 -5.04
N PHE A 86 15.31 -15.76 -4.50
CA PHE A 86 15.09 -15.63 -3.06
C PHE A 86 15.86 -16.71 -2.28
N GLY A 87 16.70 -16.29 -1.34
CA GLY A 87 17.62 -17.16 -0.59
C GLY A 87 19.01 -17.35 -1.22
N ASP A 88 19.25 -16.84 -2.42
CA ASP A 88 20.61 -16.67 -2.96
C ASP A 88 21.16 -15.28 -2.54
N HIS A 89 22.48 -15.15 -2.38
CA HIS A 89 23.13 -13.87 -2.02
C HIS A 89 24.41 -13.60 -2.80
N VAL A 90 24.66 -12.33 -3.14
CA VAL A 90 25.89 -11.95 -3.85
C VAL A 90 27.06 -11.74 -2.88
N ALA A 91 28.23 -12.21 -3.28
CA ALA A 91 29.50 -11.85 -2.67
C ALA A 91 30.53 -11.46 -3.73
N MET A 92 31.62 -10.84 -3.30
CA MET A 92 32.76 -10.46 -4.11
C MET A 92 34.05 -11.13 -3.58
N PHE A 93 34.93 -11.47 -4.52
CA PHE A 93 36.33 -11.81 -4.26
C PHE A 93 37.22 -10.86 -5.09
N GLY A 94 38.43 -10.57 -4.62
CA GLY A 94 39.42 -9.89 -5.45
C GLY A 94 40.82 -9.81 -4.85
N SER A 95 41.69 -9.01 -5.45
CA SER A 95 43.13 -8.93 -5.13
C SER A 95 43.41 -8.29 -3.76
N ALA A 96 42.70 -7.21 -3.43
CA ALA A 96 42.87 -6.48 -2.17
C ALA A 96 42.45 -7.32 -0.95
N LYS A 97 42.98 -7.01 0.24
CA LYS A 97 42.81 -7.83 1.46
C LYS A 97 41.39 -7.73 2.00
N GLU A 98 40.76 -6.59 1.74
CA GLU A 98 39.43 -6.15 2.12
C GLU A 98 38.35 -6.98 1.39
N ILE A 99 38.67 -7.42 0.18
CA ILE A 99 37.93 -8.43 -0.62
C ILE A 99 38.65 -9.79 -0.64
N GLY A 100 39.40 -10.06 0.44
CA GLY A 100 39.85 -11.39 0.83
C GLY A 100 41.04 -11.98 0.05
N SER A 101 41.72 -11.21 -0.80
CA SER A 101 42.87 -11.64 -1.62
C SER A 101 42.64 -13.01 -2.30
N TRP A 102 41.49 -13.13 -2.98
CA TRP A 102 40.98 -14.32 -3.67
C TRP A 102 40.77 -15.58 -2.78
N LYS A 103 40.82 -15.45 -1.45
CA LYS A 103 40.70 -16.58 -0.50
C LYS A 103 39.47 -16.53 0.40
N LYS A 104 38.91 -15.34 0.63
CA LYS A 104 37.69 -15.13 1.44
C LYS A 104 36.68 -14.32 0.64
N LYS A 105 35.40 -14.71 0.68
CA LYS A 105 34.31 -13.90 0.12
C LYS A 105 33.99 -12.72 1.05
N SER A 106 33.82 -11.53 0.49
CA SER A 106 33.20 -10.40 1.17
C SER A 106 31.75 -10.29 0.68
N PRO A 107 30.73 -10.41 1.55
CA PRO A 107 29.33 -10.33 1.14
C PRO A 107 28.98 -8.91 0.66
N LEU A 108 28.03 -8.80 -0.26
CA LEU A 108 27.37 -7.54 -0.55
C LEU A 108 26.07 -7.47 0.24
N ASN A 109 25.66 -6.27 0.64
CA ASN A 109 24.36 -5.99 1.24
C ASN A 109 23.35 -5.70 0.12
N TRP A 110 22.11 -6.17 0.25
CA TRP A 110 21.05 -5.80 -0.70
C TRP A 110 20.56 -4.36 -0.44
N SER A 111 20.19 -3.66 -1.51
CA SER A 111 19.48 -2.38 -1.49
C SER A 111 18.50 -2.32 -2.66
N GLU A 112 17.53 -1.40 -2.63
CA GLU A 112 16.59 -1.18 -3.74
C GLU A 112 17.26 -0.89 -5.08
N ASN A 113 18.51 -0.38 -5.05
CA ASN A 113 19.30 -0.02 -6.22
C ASN A 113 20.34 -1.09 -6.61
N GLY A 114 20.25 -2.30 -6.05
CA GLY A 114 21.18 -3.41 -6.29
C GLY A 114 22.01 -3.80 -5.07
N TRP A 115 22.98 -4.68 -5.27
CA TRP A 115 23.89 -5.19 -4.24
C TRP A 115 25.06 -4.22 -4.00
N VAL A 116 25.35 -3.89 -2.75
CA VAL A 116 26.30 -2.81 -2.35
C VAL A 116 27.42 -3.36 -1.48
N CYS A 117 28.66 -2.91 -1.71
CA CYS A 117 29.80 -3.13 -0.81
C CYS A 117 30.73 -1.89 -0.79
N GLU A 118 30.94 -1.34 0.40
CA GLU A 118 31.91 -0.27 0.64
C GLU A 118 33.29 -0.85 0.95
N LEU A 119 34.33 -0.26 0.35
CA LEU A 119 35.73 -0.67 0.50
C LEU A 119 36.61 0.53 0.87
N GLU A 120 37.48 0.35 1.86
CA GLU A 120 38.48 1.33 2.28
C GLU A 120 39.87 0.85 1.82
N LEU A 121 40.36 1.40 0.72
CA LEU A 121 41.52 0.89 -0.03
C LEU A 121 42.71 1.86 0.03
N ASP A 122 43.94 1.33 -0.01
CA ASP A 122 45.14 2.15 -0.27
C ASP A 122 45.07 2.74 -1.69
N GLY A 123 45.31 4.04 -1.85
CA GLY A 123 45.20 4.73 -3.12
C GLY A 123 46.29 4.35 -4.15
N GLY A 124 45.97 4.49 -5.44
CA GLY A 124 46.89 4.28 -6.57
C GLY A 124 47.14 2.82 -6.96
N GLN A 125 46.45 1.85 -6.33
CA GLN A 125 46.57 0.43 -6.65
C GLN A 125 45.66 0.00 -7.81
N VAL A 126 45.92 -1.18 -8.38
CA VAL A 126 45.03 -1.85 -9.34
C VAL A 126 44.23 -2.92 -8.59
N LEU A 127 42.91 -2.75 -8.55
CA LEU A 127 41.96 -3.68 -7.95
C LEU A 127 41.46 -4.65 -9.03
N GLU A 128 41.79 -5.94 -8.88
CA GLU A 128 41.13 -7.00 -9.63
C GLU A 128 40.03 -7.63 -8.78
N TYR A 129 38.85 -7.88 -9.33
CA TYR A 129 37.75 -8.51 -8.60
C TYR A 129 36.77 -9.28 -9.50
N LYS A 130 35.93 -10.11 -8.86
CA LYS A 130 34.75 -10.74 -9.45
C LYS A 130 33.61 -10.88 -8.44
N PHE A 131 32.39 -10.82 -8.97
CA PHE A 131 31.17 -11.20 -8.26
C PHE A 131 30.88 -12.70 -8.37
N VAL A 132 30.19 -13.22 -7.36
CA VAL A 132 29.72 -14.60 -7.28
C VAL A 132 28.37 -14.64 -6.56
N ILE A 133 27.40 -15.36 -7.14
CA ILE A 133 26.15 -15.70 -6.48
C ILE A 133 26.42 -16.93 -5.63
N VAL A 134 26.21 -16.80 -4.32
CA VAL A 134 26.18 -17.90 -3.37
C VAL A 134 24.73 -18.37 -3.31
N LYS A 135 24.48 -19.64 -3.62
CA LYS A 135 23.12 -20.17 -3.60
C LYS A 135 22.71 -20.67 -2.22
N ASN A 136 21.40 -20.86 -2.03
CA ASN A 136 20.82 -21.42 -0.80
C ASN A 136 21.38 -22.83 -0.43
N ASP A 137 21.84 -23.61 -1.41
CA ASP A 137 22.53 -24.90 -1.18
C ASP A 137 24.03 -24.78 -0.83
N GLY A 138 24.55 -23.56 -0.76
CA GLY A 138 25.96 -23.24 -0.54
C GLY A 138 26.86 -23.29 -1.79
N SER A 139 26.32 -23.64 -2.96
CA SER A 139 27.07 -23.64 -4.22
C SER A 139 27.40 -22.22 -4.72
N LEU A 140 28.41 -22.10 -5.57
CA LEU A 140 28.93 -20.83 -6.07
C LEU A 140 28.77 -20.72 -7.59
N SER A 141 28.07 -19.70 -8.05
CA SER A 141 27.91 -19.35 -9.46
C SER A 141 28.62 -18.02 -9.75
N TRP A 142 29.78 -18.11 -10.41
CA TRP A 142 30.62 -16.95 -10.74
C TRP A 142 30.09 -16.17 -11.95
N GLU A 143 30.41 -14.88 -12.03
CA GLU A 143 30.17 -14.11 -13.26
C GLU A 143 31.07 -14.55 -14.43
N SER A 144 30.55 -14.44 -15.64
CA SER A 144 31.16 -14.80 -16.91
C SER A 144 32.23 -13.81 -17.37
N GLY A 145 33.22 -14.30 -18.13
CA GLY A 145 34.30 -13.47 -18.69
C GLY A 145 35.54 -13.36 -17.80
N ASP A 146 36.32 -12.30 -17.97
CA ASP A 146 37.60 -12.07 -17.28
C ASP A 146 37.40 -11.48 -15.87
N ASN A 147 38.48 -11.28 -15.12
CA ASN A 147 38.43 -10.46 -13.90
C ASN A 147 38.13 -9.00 -14.26
N ARG A 148 37.31 -8.33 -13.44
CA ARG A 148 37.14 -6.87 -13.52
C ARG A 148 38.41 -6.20 -13.04
N VAL A 149 38.85 -5.14 -13.70
CA VAL A 149 40.10 -4.42 -13.39
C VAL A 149 39.83 -2.93 -13.25
N LEU A 150 39.92 -2.42 -12.02
CA LEU A 150 39.69 -1.02 -11.68
C LEU A 150 41.00 -0.37 -11.18
N LYS A 151 41.30 0.84 -11.66
CA LYS A 151 42.43 1.63 -11.15
C LYS A 151 41.93 2.52 -10.02
N VAL A 152 42.35 2.24 -8.79
CA VAL A 152 41.97 3.03 -7.61
C VAL A 152 42.68 4.39 -7.68
N PRO A 153 41.96 5.52 -7.55
CA PRO A 153 42.58 6.86 -7.49
C PRO A 153 43.54 7.00 -6.29
N ASN A 154 44.27 8.12 -6.20
CA ASN A 154 45.24 8.29 -5.11
C ASN A 154 44.58 8.64 -3.75
N SER A 155 43.42 9.27 -3.76
CA SER A 155 42.70 9.75 -2.57
C SER A 155 41.27 10.15 -2.93
N GLY A 156 40.31 10.01 -2.01
CA GLY A 156 38.95 10.54 -2.15
C GLY A 156 37.83 9.51 -1.88
N ASN A 157 36.60 9.94 -2.10
CA ASN A 157 35.41 9.10 -2.15
C ASN A 157 34.95 8.92 -3.61
N PHE A 158 34.62 7.69 -4.00
CA PHE A 158 34.10 7.36 -5.33
C PHE A 158 33.02 6.29 -5.23
N SER A 159 32.06 6.33 -6.15
CA SER A 159 31.03 5.29 -6.31
C SER A 159 31.08 4.72 -7.72
N VAL A 160 30.91 3.40 -7.86
CA VAL A 160 30.97 2.67 -9.13
C VAL A 160 29.76 1.74 -9.25
N VAL A 161 29.14 1.73 -10.43
CA VAL A 161 28.04 0.82 -10.77
C VAL A 161 28.55 -0.23 -11.75
N CYS A 162 28.25 -1.49 -11.48
CA CYS A 162 28.59 -2.66 -12.28
C CYS A 162 27.31 -3.41 -12.69
N HIS A 163 27.32 -4.08 -13.83
CA HIS A 163 26.22 -4.96 -14.27
C HIS A 163 26.72 -6.40 -14.40
N TRP A 164 25.87 -7.39 -14.08
CA TRP A 164 26.28 -8.81 -14.11
C TRP A 164 26.76 -9.27 -15.50
N ASP A 165 27.79 -10.13 -15.53
CA ASP A 165 28.52 -10.61 -16.71
C ASP A 165 29.17 -9.51 -17.60
N ALA A 166 28.95 -8.22 -17.33
CA ALA A 166 29.54 -7.08 -18.06
C ALA A 166 30.99 -6.79 -17.66
N THR A 167 31.84 -7.83 -17.52
CA THR A 167 33.21 -7.77 -16.97
C THR A 167 34.21 -6.87 -17.72
N ARG A 168 33.81 -6.27 -18.85
CA ARG A 168 34.59 -5.32 -19.67
C ARG A 168 33.93 -3.96 -19.84
N GLU A 169 32.94 -3.61 -19.01
CA GLU A 169 32.30 -2.29 -19.02
C GLU A 169 33.27 -1.17 -18.58
N THR A 170 33.08 0.04 -19.12
CA THR A 170 33.88 1.21 -18.76
C THR A 170 33.36 1.81 -17.46
N LEU A 171 34.06 1.53 -16.36
CA LEU A 171 33.74 2.04 -15.03
C LEU A 171 34.26 3.48 -14.86
N ASP A 172 33.37 4.46 -14.99
CA ASP A 172 33.63 5.84 -14.60
C ASP A 172 33.67 5.97 -13.07
N LEU A 173 34.60 6.78 -12.55
CA LEU A 173 34.78 7.06 -11.12
C LEU A 173 34.46 8.53 -10.83
N PRO A 174 33.16 8.92 -10.73
CA PRO A 174 32.80 10.25 -10.24
C PRO A 174 33.30 10.44 -8.80
N GLN A 175 34.03 11.52 -8.58
CA GLN A 175 34.44 11.93 -7.24
C GLN A 175 33.26 12.57 -6.52
N GLU A 176 32.97 12.13 -5.29
CA GLU A 176 31.99 12.84 -4.45
C GLU A 176 32.53 14.21 -4.05
N VAL A 177 31.75 15.27 -4.31
CA VAL A 177 32.14 16.65 -4.00
C VAL A 177 31.93 16.90 -2.51
N GLY A 178 33.01 16.89 -1.74
CA GLY A 178 33.01 17.33 -0.34
C GLY A 178 32.91 18.85 -0.25
N ASN A 179 32.04 19.34 0.65
CA ASN A 179 32.01 20.73 1.07
C ASN A 179 33.06 20.92 2.17
N ASP A 180 34.22 21.50 1.83
CA ASP A 180 35.18 22.00 2.82
C ASP A 180 34.84 23.47 3.18
N ASP A 181 34.41 23.71 4.41
CA ASP A 181 34.51 24.99 5.12
C ASP A 181 34.54 24.70 6.63
N ASP A 182 35.44 25.36 7.38
CA ASP A 182 35.78 25.01 8.78
C ASP A 182 35.37 26.11 9.78
N VAL A 183 35.20 25.70 11.05
CA VAL A 183 34.93 26.51 12.26
C VAL A 183 33.52 27.16 12.35
N GLY A 184 32.64 26.78 13.28
CA GLY A 184 32.72 25.68 14.25
C GLY A 184 31.80 25.85 15.49
N ASP A 185 32.08 25.00 16.50
CA ASP A 185 31.47 24.88 17.84
C ASP A 185 30.07 24.23 17.96
N GLY A 186 29.86 23.47 19.05
CA GLY A 186 28.50 23.23 19.57
C GLY A 186 27.89 21.82 19.67
N GLY A 187 28.58 20.83 20.26
CA GLY A 187 27.91 19.78 21.08
C GLY A 187 27.33 18.52 20.41
N HIS A 188 27.33 17.42 21.18
CA HIS A 188 26.60 16.18 20.87
C HIS A 188 25.13 16.28 21.29
N GLU A 189 24.23 15.70 20.51
CA GLU A 189 23.37 14.63 21.04
C GLU A 189 22.97 13.63 19.93
N ARG A 190 22.32 12.53 20.31
CA ARG A 190 21.99 11.39 19.42
C ARG A 190 20.51 11.45 19.06
N ASP A 191 20.12 10.98 17.87
CA ASP A 191 19.09 9.94 17.78
C ASP A 191 18.89 9.32 16.38
N ASN A 192 18.42 8.06 16.43
CA ASN A 192 17.51 7.34 15.54
C ASN A 192 17.40 7.76 14.05
N HIS A 193 17.84 6.85 13.16
CA HIS A 193 17.28 6.74 11.81
C HIS A 193 15.94 5.99 11.88
N ASP A 194 14.84 6.70 11.66
CA ASP A 194 13.54 6.12 11.33
C ASP A 194 13.40 5.91 9.80
N VAL A 195 12.37 5.16 9.40
CA VAL A 195 12.17 4.65 8.03
C VAL A 195 11.79 5.77 7.03
N GLY A 196 12.21 5.61 5.78
CA GLY A 196 12.06 6.62 4.72
C GLY A 196 10.61 6.94 4.33
N ASP A 197 10.19 8.18 4.64
CA ASP A 197 9.04 8.86 4.04
C ASP A 197 9.48 9.47 2.68
N ASP A 198 8.88 9.06 1.57
CA ASP A 198 9.22 9.56 0.22
C ASP A 198 8.71 11.00 0.03
N ARG A 199 9.51 11.95 0.51
CA ARG A 199 9.11 13.36 0.60
C ARG A 199 9.24 14.06 -0.75
N VAL A 200 8.09 14.28 -1.37
CA VAL A 200 7.86 15.42 -2.27
C VAL A 200 8.05 16.73 -1.47
N VAL A 201 9.30 17.21 -1.40
CA VAL A 201 9.65 18.50 -0.79
C VAL A 201 9.34 19.63 -1.77
N GLY A 202 8.40 20.50 -1.41
CA GLY A 202 8.09 21.69 -2.20
C GLY A 202 9.14 22.78 -2.01
N SER A 203 9.92 23.07 -3.04
CA SER A 203 10.72 24.30 -3.13
C SER A 203 10.47 25.01 -4.46
N GLU A 204 9.49 25.92 -4.47
CA GLU A 204 9.16 26.74 -5.64
C GLU A 204 10.23 27.82 -5.89
N ASN A 205 11.40 27.43 -6.39
CA ASN A 205 12.29 28.28 -7.21
C ASN A 205 13.33 27.45 -8.02
N GLY A 206 12.92 26.27 -8.49
CA GLY A 206 13.69 25.45 -9.43
C GLY A 206 12.75 24.46 -10.10
N ALA A 207 12.77 24.37 -11.44
CA ALA A 207 11.81 23.57 -12.20
C ALA A 207 12.17 22.07 -12.21
N GLN A 208 12.12 21.44 -11.04
CA GLN A 208 12.33 20.00 -10.86
C GLN A 208 11.14 19.21 -11.45
N LEU A 209 11.43 18.14 -12.19
CA LEU A 209 10.44 17.39 -12.95
C LEU A 209 9.57 16.52 -12.03
N GLN A 210 8.28 16.83 -11.90
CA GLN A 210 7.34 15.95 -11.23
C GLN A 210 7.10 14.69 -12.07
N LYS A 211 7.55 13.54 -11.55
CA LYS A 211 7.31 12.19 -12.08
C LYS A 211 5.80 11.89 -12.10
N SER A 212 5.31 11.13 -13.08
CA SER A 212 3.88 10.83 -13.18
C SER A 212 3.39 9.83 -12.12
N THR A 213 2.07 9.86 -11.87
CA THR A 213 1.34 9.04 -10.90
C THR A 213 0.70 7.79 -11.54
N LEU A 214 1.13 7.37 -12.74
CA LEU A 214 0.43 6.39 -13.56
C LEU A 214 0.51 4.96 -12.99
N GLY A 215 -0.54 4.53 -12.29
CA GLY A 215 -0.73 3.13 -11.85
C GLY A 215 0.15 2.66 -10.68
N GLY A 216 0.96 3.56 -10.10
CA GLY A 216 1.92 3.26 -9.04
C GLY A 216 3.36 3.26 -9.55
N GLN A 217 4.25 2.49 -8.90
CA GLN A 217 5.65 2.37 -9.31
C GLN A 217 5.78 1.51 -10.57
N TRP A 218 6.51 2.01 -11.57
CA TRP A 218 6.83 1.28 -12.80
C TRP A 218 7.66 0.02 -12.50
N GLN A 219 7.19 -1.12 -13.01
CA GLN A 219 7.83 -2.45 -12.93
C GLN A 219 8.09 -3.03 -14.33
N GLY A 220 7.79 -2.26 -15.39
CA GLY A 220 8.17 -2.58 -16.76
C GLY A 220 9.65 -2.32 -17.04
N LYS A 221 10.05 -2.51 -18.30
CA LYS A 221 11.43 -2.23 -18.73
C LYS A 221 11.67 -0.72 -18.90
N ASP A 222 12.92 -0.31 -18.73
CA ASP A 222 13.34 1.10 -18.89
C ASP A 222 13.21 1.63 -20.33
N ALA A 223 13.24 2.95 -20.43
CA ALA A 223 13.17 3.72 -21.67
C ALA A 223 14.40 3.53 -22.56
N SER A 224 14.37 2.49 -23.40
CA SER A 224 15.39 2.25 -24.44
C SER A 224 15.23 3.20 -25.63
N PHE A 225 16.11 4.21 -25.71
CA PHE A 225 16.15 5.17 -26.84
C PHE A 225 16.69 4.52 -28.11
N MET A 226 15.84 4.37 -29.12
CA MET A 226 16.14 3.68 -30.37
C MET A 226 16.39 4.69 -31.50
N ARG A 227 17.46 4.51 -32.29
CA ARG A 227 17.83 5.37 -33.44
C ARG A 227 17.27 4.88 -34.78
N SER A 228 16.58 3.74 -34.73
CA SER A 228 16.15 2.90 -35.85
C SER A 228 14.90 2.12 -35.40
N ASN A 229 14.17 1.48 -36.32
CA ASN A 229 13.03 0.62 -35.98
C ASN A 229 13.48 -0.74 -35.40
N ASP A 230 14.42 -0.76 -34.45
CA ASP A 230 14.87 -1.96 -33.73
C ASP A 230 13.89 -2.38 -32.62
N HIS A 231 12.62 -2.40 -33.01
CA HIS A 231 11.55 -3.14 -32.37
C HIS A 231 11.74 -4.63 -32.74
N GLY A 232 12.88 -5.19 -32.33
CA GLY A 232 13.09 -6.64 -32.33
C GLY A 232 11.92 -7.33 -31.61
N ASN A 233 11.67 -8.60 -31.92
CA ASN A 233 10.40 -9.26 -31.56
C ASN A 233 10.30 -9.55 -30.03
N ARG A 234 10.01 -8.51 -29.23
CA ARG A 234 10.10 -8.45 -27.76
C ARG A 234 9.05 -9.29 -27.02
N GLU A 235 8.24 -10.07 -27.75
CA GLU A 235 7.34 -11.09 -27.20
C GLU A 235 8.08 -12.35 -26.71
N VAL A 236 9.35 -12.54 -27.11
CA VAL A 236 10.22 -13.61 -26.60
C VAL A 236 10.31 -13.52 -25.07
N GLY A 237 9.62 -14.45 -24.39
CA GLY A 237 9.55 -14.54 -22.93
C GLY A 237 8.13 -14.48 -22.35
N ARG A 238 7.12 -14.01 -23.10
CA ARG A 238 5.72 -14.08 -22.62
C ARG A 238 5.16 -15.49 -22.79
N ASN A 239 4.48 -15.99 -21.75
CA ASN A 239 3.73 -17.24 -21.78
C ASN A 239 2.22 -16.94 -21.81
N TRP A 240 1.45 -17.83 -22.44
CA TRP A 240 -0.01 -17.81 -22.45
C TRP A 240 -0.52 -19.23 -22.16
N ASP A 241 -0.56 -19.58 -20.88
CA ASP A 241 -1.09 -20.87 -20.43
C ASP A 241 -2.61 -20.81 -20.29
N THR A 242 -3.34 -21.34 -21.26
CA THR A 242 -4.81 -21.47 -21.22
C THR A 242 -5.29 -22.78 -20.57
N SER A 243 -4.38 -23.62 -20.06
CA SER A 243 -4.70 -24.96 -19.54
C SER A 243 -5.58 -24.88 -18.28
N GLY A 244 -6.84 -25.27 -18.41
CA GLY A 244 -7.81 -25.25 -17.31
C GLY A 244 -8.42 -23.86 -17.03
N LEU A 245 -8.28 -22.90 -17.94
CA LEU A 245 -9.04 -21.64 -17.88
C LEU A 245 -10.44 -21.81 -18.49
N GLU A 246 -11.43 -21.22 -17.84
CA GLU A 246 -12.81 -21.17 -18.31
C GLU A 246 -13.38 -19.74 -18.24
N GLY A 247 -14.47 -19.49 -18.97
CA GLY A 247 -15.23 -18.25 -18.93
C GLY A 247 -14.37 -17.00 -19.13
N THR A 248 -14.53 -16.02 -18.23
CA THR A 248 -13.90 -14.70 -18.34
C THR A 248 -12.37 -14.72 -18.28
N ALA A 249 -11.77 -15.68 -17.55
CA ALA A 249 -10.32 -15.82 -17.49
C ALA A 249 -9.74 -16.25 -18.86
N LEU A 250 -10.39 -17.22 -19.51
CA LEU A 250 -10.00 -17.65 -20.86
C LEU A 250 -10.15 -16.51 -21.88
N LYS A 251 -11.31 -15.81 -21.87
CA LYS A 251 -11.55 -14.62 -22.71
C LYS A 251 -10.44 -13.57 -22.57
N MET A 252 -10.00 -13.29 -21.34
CA MET A 252 -8.94 -12.30 -21.05
C MET A 252 -7.57 -12.74 -21.58
N VAL A 253 -7.19 -14.00 -21.40
CA VAL A 253 -5.87 -14.53 -21.77
C VAL A 253 -5.73 -14.77 -23.27
N GLU A 254 -6.76 -15.33 -23.93
CA GLU A 254 -6.81 -15.42 -25.39
C GLU A 254 -6.93 -14.03 -26.02
N GLY A 255 -7.66 -13.12 -25.36
CA GLY A 255 -7.75 -11.71 -25.72
C GLY A 255 -6.40 -11.02 -25.75
N ASP A 256 -5.61 -11.11 -24.67
CA ASP A 256 -4.26 -10.53 -24.57
C ASP A 256 -3.30 -11.12 -25.62
N ARG A 257 -3.35 -12.44 -25.84
CA ARG A 257 -2.54 -13.14 -26.86
C ARG A 257 -2.77 -12.60 -28.28
N ASN A 258 -3.98 -12.14 -28.58
CA ASN A 258 -4.35 -11.52 -29.85
C ASN A 258 -4.22 -9.99 -29.87
N SER A 259 -3.93 -9.36 -28.71
CA SER A 259 -3.96 -7.91 -28.49
C SER A 259 -2.56 -7.35 -28.19
N LYS A 260 -1.75 -7.18 -29.24
CA LYS A 260 -0.38 -6.64 -29.13
C LYS A 260 -0.36 -5.21 -28.57
N ASN A 261 -1.16 -4.31 -29.15
CA ASN A 261 -1.24 -2.88 -28.80
C ASN A 261 -2.35 -2.56 -27.78
N TRP A 262 -2.16 -1.45 -27.06
CA TRP A 262 -2.98 -1.03 -25.93
C TRP A 262 -4.46 -0.84 -26.28
N TRP A 263 -4.79 -0.23 -27.43
CA TRP A 263 -6.20 -0.08 -27.81
C TRP A 263 -6.93 -1.43 -27.98
N ARG A 264 -6.26 -2.50 -28.42
CA ARG A 264 -6.89 -3.83 -28.47
C ARG A 264 -7.05 -4.43 -27.08
N LYS A 265 -6.05 -4.23 -26.19
CA LYS A 265 -6.16 -4.63 -24.77
C LYS A 265 -7.35 -3.93 -24.09
N LEU A 266 -7.54 -2.62 -24.37
CA LEU A 266 -8.71 -1.85 -23.91
C LEU A 266 -10.01 -2.32 -24.57
N GLU A 267 -10.03 -2.60 -25.88
CA GLU A 267 -11.23 -3.08 -26.60
C GLU A 267 -11.70 -4.42 -26.03
N MET A 268 -10.76 -5.32 -25.74
CA MET A 268 -11.03 -6.61 -25.13
C MET A 268 -11.56 -6.47 -23.70
N VAL A 269 -11.01 -5.56 -22.89
CA VAL A 269 -11.58 -5.21 -21.57
C VAL A 269 -13.00 -4.65 -21.70
N ARG A 270 -13.26 -3.79 -22.69
CA ARG A 270 -14.60 -3.28 -23.00
C ARG A 270 -15.56 -4.43 -23.36
N GLU A 271 -15.16 -5.36 -24.22
CA GLU A 271 -15.97 -6.52 -24.60
C GLU A 271 -16.25 -7.45 -23.41
N VAL A 272 -15.25 -7.66 -22.53
CA VAL A 272 -15.39 -8.44 -21.30
C VAL A 272 -16.38 -7.79 -20.32
N ILE A 273 -16.27 -6.48 -20.06
CA ILE A 273 -17.18 -5.77 -19.13
C ILE A 273 -18.59 -5.66 -19.71
N VAL A 274 -18.73 -5.21 -20.96
CA VAL A 274 -20.05 -4.97 -21.60
C VAL A 274 -20.77 -6.26 -21.97
N GLY A 275 -20.03 -7.34 -22.26
CA GLY A 275 -20.60 -8.65 -22.58
C GLY A 275 -21.11 -9.44 -21.37
N SER A 276 -20.77 -9.03 -20.14
CA SER A 276 -21.10 -9.77 -18.92
C SER A 276 -22.46 -9.35 -18.35
N VAL A 277 -23.51 -10.05 -18.79
CA VAL A 277 -24.91 -9.73 -18.45
C VAL A 277 -25.31 -10.25 -17.06
N GLU A 278 -24.82 -11.41 -16.65
CA GLU A 278 -25.14 -12.00 -15.35
C GLU A 278 -24.26 -11.44 -14.23
N ARG A 279 -24.80 -11.33 -13.00
CA ARG A 279 -24.12 -10.66 -11.87
C ARG A 279 -22.77 -11.31 -11.53
N GLU A 280 -22.68 -12.64 -11.49
CA GLU A 280 -21.43 -13.33 -11.19
C GLU A 280 -20.38 -13.21 -12.30
N GLU A 281 -20.80 -13.25 -13.57
CA GLU A 281 -19.88 -13.00 -14.70
C GLU A 281 -19.39 -11.54 -14.67
N ARG A 282 -20.28 -10.59 -14.38
CA ARG A 282 -19.96 -9.15 -14.29
C ARG A 282 -18.96 -8.84 -13.17
N LEU A 283 -19.13 -9.40 -11.97
CA LEU A 283 -18.15 -9.22 -10.89
C LEU A 283 -16.79 -9.83 -11.29
N LYS A 284 -16.76 -11.05 -11.86
CA LYS A 284 -15.51 -11.66 -12.38
C LYS A 284 -14.87 -10.80 -13.49
N ALA A 285 -15.67 -10.24 -14.39
CA ALA A 285 -15.20 -9.36 -15.46
C ALA A 285 -14.57 -8.07 -14.93
N LEU A 286 -15.16 -7.44 -13.91
CA LEU A 286 -14.56 -6.30 -13.22
C LEU A 286 -13.23 -6.71 -12.55
N ILE A 287 -13.20 -7.84 -11.83
CA ILE A 287 -12.00 -8.33 -11.11
C ILE A 287 -10.84 -8.56 -12.09
N TYR A 288 -11.04 -9.38 -13.12
CA TYR A 288 -9.99 -9.65 -14.11
C TYR A 288 -9.57 -8.37 -14.86
N SER A 289 -10.49 -7.46 -15.16
CA SER A 289 -10.17 -6.19 -15.82
C SER A 289 -9.33 -5.26 -14.94
N ALA A 290 -9.62 -5.18 -13.64
CA ALA A 290 -8.84 -4.38 -12.70
C ALA A 290 -7.40 -4.89 -12.57
N ILE A 291 -7.23 -6.22 -12.40
CA ILE A 291 -5.91 -6.86 -12.32
C ILE A 291 -5.11 -6.64 -13.62
N TYR A 292 -5.74 -6.92 -14.76
CA TYR A 292 -5.11 -6.81 -16.09
C TYR A 292 -4.70 -5.38 -16.43
N LEU A 293 -5.57 -4.39 -16.18
CA LEU A 293 -5.26 -2.98 -16.44
C LEU A 293 -4.20 -2.42 -15.48
N LYS A 294 -4.20 -2.82 -14.20
CA LYS A 294 -3.12 -2.46 -13.27
C LYS A 294 -1.78 -2.97 -13.78
N TRP A 295 -1.70 -4.25 -14.18
CA TRP A 295 -0.48 -4.84 -14.74
C TRP A 295 -0.02 -4.22 -16.07
N ILE A 296 -0.92 -3.67 -16.88
CA ILE A 296 -0.54 -2.87 -18.05
C ILE A 296 0.09 -1.53 -17.61
N ASN A 297 -0.53 -0.82 -16.67
CA ASN A 297 -0.09 0.52 -16.27
C ASN A 297 1.19 0.50 -15.42
N THR A 298 1.44 -0.57 -14.64
CA THR A 298 2.75 -0.82 -14.02
C THR A 298 3.80 -1.36 -15.00
N GLY A 299 3.45 -1.62 -16.27
CA GLY A 299 4.39 -2.10 -17.30
C GLY A 299 4.72 -3.60 -17.23
N GLN A 300 4.07 -4.36 -16.35
CA GLN A 300 4.25 -5.81 -16.21
C GLN A 300 3.64 -6.59 -17.40
N ILE A 301 2.59 -6.04 -18.03
CA ILE A 301 2.05 -6.50 -19.31
C ILE A 301 2.39 -5.44 -20.38
N PRO A 302 3.42 -5.66 -21.21
CA PRO A 302 3.84 -4.69 -22.20
C PRO A 302 2.85 -4.55 -23.37
N CYS A 303 2.76 -3.34 -23.89
CA CYS A 303 2.04 -2.96 -25.10
C CYS A 303 3.04 -2.79 -26.26
N PHE A 304 2.85 -3.57 -27.32
CA PHE A 304 3.70 -3.59 -28.50
C PHE A 304 3.00 -2.93 -29.70
N GLU A 305 3.78 -2.41 -30.63
CA GLU A 305 3.26 -1.98 -31.94
C GLU A 305 2.72 -3.17 -32.75
N ASP A 306 1.67 -2.94 -33.53
CA ASP A 306 1.36 -3.74 -34.71
C ASP A 306 1.70 -2.94 -35.99
N GLY A 307 1.50 -3.56 -37.16
CA GLY A 307 1.68 -2.87 -38.44
C GLY A 307 0.58 -1.85 -38.78
N GLY A 308 -0.37 -1.59 -37.87
CA GLY A 308 -1.51 -0.71 -38.08
C GLY A 308 -1.21 0.75 -37.68
N HIS A 309 -1.84 1.69 -38.37
CA HIS A 309 -1.79 3.10 -38.00
C HIS A 309 -3.01 3.50 -37.17
N HIS A 310 -2.89 3.38 -35.85
CA HIS A 310 -3.94 3.65 -34.89
C HIS A 310 -3.55 4.85 -34.00
N ARG A 311 -4.37 5.90 -34.03
CA ARG A 311 -4.14 7.15 -33.28
C ARG A 311 -4.65 7.04 -31.82
N PRO A 312 -4.19 7.92 -30.91
CA PRO A 312 -4.66 7.98 -29.52
C PRO A 312 -6.18 8.04 -29.37
N ASN A 313 -6.88 8.64 -30.34
CA ASN A 313 -8.34 8.79 -30.30
C ASN A 313 -9.14 7.47 -30.26
N ARG A 314 -8.60 6.36 -30.77
CA ARG A 314 -9.26 5.04 -30.58
C ARG A 314 -9.21 4.59 -29.12
N HIS A 315 -8.10 4.83 -28.43
CA HIS A 315 -7.94 4.52 -27.00
C HIS A 315 -8.91 5.38 -26.16
N ALA A 316 -9.02 6.67 -26.48
CA ALA A 316 -9.98 7.59 -25.86
C ALA A 316 -11.44 7.16 -26.06
N GLU A 317 -11.84 6.79 -27.29
CA GLU A 317 -13.21 6.30 -27.57
C GLU A 317 -13.55 5.03 -26.79
N ILE A 318 -12.63 4.06 -26.75
CA ILE A 318 -12.85 2.81 -25.99
C ILE A 318 -12.93 3.10 -24.49
N SER A 319 -12.03 3.94 -23.98
CA SER A 319 -12.02 4.41 -22.58
C SER A 319 -13.35 5.02 -22.17
N ARG A 320 -13.92 5.90 -23.02
CA ARG A 320 -15.25 6.50 -22.82
C ARG A 320 -16.35 5.45 -22.67
N LEU A 321 -16.31 4.40 -23.50
CA LEU A 321 -17.31 3.32 -23.47
C LEU A 321 -17.16 2.43 -22.22
N ILE A 322 -15.94 2.13 -21.78
CA ILE A 322 -15.69 1.43 -20.51
C ILE A 322 -16.17 2.29 -19.33
N PHE A 323 -15.73 3.55 -19.27
CA PHE A 323 -16.09 4.49 -18.21
C PHE A 323 -17.61 4.64 -18.06
N ARG A 324 -18.35 4.70 -19.18
CA ARG A 324 -19.81 4.81 -19.17
C ARG A 324 -20.47 3.59 -18.52
N GLU A 325 -20.01 2.37 -18.82
CA GLU A 325 -20.57 1.16 -18.20
C GLU A 325 -20.17 1.03 -16.73
N LEU A 326 -18.95 1.42 -16.33
CA LEU A 326 -18.55 1.49 -14.93
C LEU A 326 -19.43 2.46 -14.13
N GLU A 327 -19.68 3.66 -14.64
CA GLU A 327 -20.58 4.62 -13.99
C GLU A 327 -22.04 4.13 -13.96
N HIS A 328 -22.53 3.43 -14.99
CA HIS A 328 -23.83 2.77 -14.95
C HIS A 328 -23.87 1.62 -13.95
N ILE A 329 -22.77 0.88 -13.76
CA ILE A 329 -22.64 -0.16 -12.73
C ILE A 329 -22.69 0.45 -11.33
N CYS A 330 -21.87 1.46 -11.04
CA CYS A 330 -21.84 2.14 -9.75
C CYS A 330 -23.13 2.91 -9.42
N SER A 331 -23.93 3.29 -10.43
CA SER A 331 -25.22 3.98 -10.25
C SER A 331 -26.42 3.03 -10.06
N LYS A 332 -26.25 1.71 -10.11
CA LYS A 332 -27.36 0.75 -9.91
C LYS A 332 -27.74 0.67 -8.43
N LYS A 333 -29.05 0.69 -8.14
CA LYS A 333 -29.57 0.57 -6.75
C LYS A 333 -29.29 -0.79 -6.11
N ASP A 334 -28.98 -1.80 -6.92
CA ASP A 334 -28.60 -3.16 -6.51
C ASP A 334 -27.11 -3.45 -6.76
N ALA A 335 -26.28 -2.41 -7.00
CA ALA A 335 -24.83 -2.54 -7.08
C ALA A 335 -24.29 -3.10 -5.75
N THR A 336 -23.46 -4.11 -5.84
CA THR A 336 -22.83 -4.72 -4.66
C THR A 336 -21.58 -3.91 -4.24
N PRO A 337 -21.24 -3.84 -2.94
CA PRO A 337 -20.00 -3.18 -2.50
C PRO A 337 -18.77 -3.71 -3.23
N GLU A 338 -18.73 -5.01 -3.51
CA GLU A 338 -17.72 -5.70 -4.31
C GLU A 338 -17.55 -5.08 -5.70
N GLU A 339 -18.65 -4.90 -6.43
CA GLU A 339 -18.64 -4.32 -7.78
C GLU A 339 -18.19 -2.85 -7.77
N VAL A 340 -18.63 -2.07 -6.77
CA VAL A 340 -18.22 -0.67 -6.61
C VAL A 340 -16.72 -0.56 -6.29
N LEU A 341 -16.22 -1.33 -5.31
CA LEU A 341 -14.81 -1.31 -4.91
C LEU A 341 -13.88 -1.73 -6.05
N VAL A 342 -14.27 -2.72 -6.85
CA VAL A 342 -13.46 -3.15 -8.01
C VAL A 342 -13.57 -2.17 -9.17
N ALA A 343 -14.76 -1.61 -9.45
CA ALA A 343 -14.92 -0.57 -10.47
C ALA A 343 -14.10 0.70 -10.15
N ARG A 344 -14.04 1.13 -8.89
CA ARG A 344 -13.16 2.22 -8.41
C ARG A 344 -11.70 2.03 -8.82
N LYS A 345 -11.19 0.79 -8.77
CA LYS A 345 -9.80 0.46 -9.15
C LYS A 345 -9.56 0.47 -10.67
N ILE A 346 -10.62 0.36 -11.50
CA ILE A 346 -10.52 0.47 -12.96
C ILE A 346 -10.47 1.93 -13.41
N HIS A 347 -11.20 2.85 -12.76
CA HIS A 347 -11.33 4.25 -13.23
C HIS A 347 -9.98 4.99 -13.44
N PRO A 348 -8.98 4.91 -12.53
CA PRO A 348 -7.66 5.53 -12.73
C PRO A 348 -6.85 4.91 -13.87
N CYS A 349 -7.20 3.70 -14.32
CA CYS A 349 -6.45 2.98 -15.34
C CYS A 349 -6.86 3.34 -16.79
N LEU A 350 -7.80 4.25 -16.96
CA LEU A 350 -8.41 4.59 -18.26
C LEU A 350 -7.90 5.94 -18.79
N PRO A 351 -7.48 6.04 -20.07
CA PRO A 351 -7.02 7.30 -20.66
C PRO A 351 -8.13 8.34 -20.76
N SER A 352 -7.74 9.60 -20.89
CA SER A 352 -8.62 10.76 -20.99
C SER A 352 -9.34 10.79 -22.34
N PHE A 353 -10.64 11.09 -22.31
CA PHE A 353 -11.48 11.16 -23.51
C PHE A 353 -12.12 12.53 -23.74
N LYS A 354 -11.38 13.58 -23.36
CA LYS A 354 -11.66 14.97 -23.75
C LYS A 354 -11.71 15.12 -25.29
N ALA A 355 -12.39 16.18 -25.74
CA ALA A 355 -12.58 16.47 -27.17
C ALA A 355 -11.26 16.60 -27.96
N GLU A 356 -10.19 17.06 -27.33
CA GLU A 356 -8.85 17.16 -27.94
C GLU A 356 -8.18 15.80 -28.20
N PHE A 357 -8.53 14.77 -27.40
CA PHE A 357 -8.02 13.41 -27.55
C PHE A 357 -8.92 12.53 -28.42
N THR A 358 -10.24 12.75 -28.43
CA THR A 358 -11.17 12.05 -29.33
C THR A 358 -11.19 12.63 -30.76
N ALA A 359 -10.61 13.82 -30.98
CA ALA A 359 -10.40 14.42 -32.29
C ALA A 359 -9.69 13.47 -33.29
N ALA A 360 -9.86 13.71 -34.59
CA ALA A 360 -9.29 12.83 -35.63
C ALA A 360 -7.75 12.78 -35.66
N VAL A 361 -7.06 13.79 -35.12
CA VAL A 361 -5.60 13.93 -35.13
C VAL A 361 -5.08 14.53 -33.81
N PRO A 362 -5.09 13.76 -32.70
CA PRO A 362 -4.59 14.22 -31.39
C PRO A 362 -3.06 14.13 -31.31
N LEU A 363 -2.47 14.76 -30.28
CA LEU A 363 -1.04 14.71 -29.93
C LEU A 363 -0.08 14.99 -31.10
N THR A 364 -0.41 15.95 -31.97
CA THR A 364 0.42 16.28 -33.15
C THR A 364 1.78 16.88 -32.83
N ARG A 365 1.94 17.54 -31.67
CA ARG A 365 3.13 18.33 -31.31
C ARG A 365 4.43 17.54 -31.40
N ILE A 366 4.42 16.25 -31.05
CA ILE A 366 5.60 15.38 -31.13
C ILE A 366 6.16 15.22 -32.56
N ARG A 367 5.30 15.25 -33.59
CA ARG A 367 5.74 15.27 -34.99
C ARG A 367 6.54 16.53 -35.27
N ASP A 368 6.02 17.68 -34.85
CA ASP A 368 6.60 18.98 -35.20
C ASP A 368 7.91 19.21 -34.44
N ILE A 369 7.98 18.77 -33.17
CA ILE A 369 9.22 18.62 -32.38
C ILE A 369 10.24 17.73 -33.13
N ALA A 370 9.84 16.52 -33.55
CA ALA A 370 10.72 15.57 -34.24
C ALA A 370 11.16 16.01 -35.65
N HIS A 371 10.60 17.10 -36.20
CA HIS A 371 11.02 17.67 -37.48
C HIS A 371 11.91 18.93 -37.36
N ARG A 372 12.11 19.48 -36.14
CA ARG A 372 12.95 20.66 -35.86
C ARG A 372 14.40 20.54 -36.36
N ASN A 373 15.01 21.69 -36.67
CA ASN A 373 16.36 21.77 -37.25
C ASN A 373 17.44 22.21 -36.23
N ASP A 374 17.05 22.63 -35.04
CA ASP A 374 17.91 23.09 -33.94
C ASP A 374 18.23 21.98 -32.91
N ILE A 375 18.00 20.71 -33.27
CA ILE A 375 18.32 19.54 -32.45
C ILE A 375 19.30 18.58 -33.18
N PRO A 376 20.21 17.90 -32.46
CA PRO A 376 21.13 16.94 -33.06
C PRO A 376 20.41 15.81 -33.81
N HIS A 377 21.01 15.32 -34.91
CA HIS A 377 20.40 14.27 -35.73
C HIS A 377 20.09 12.99 -34.94
N ASP A 378 21.00 12.57 -34.06
CA ASP A 378 20.83 11.44 -33.16
C ASP A 378 19.57 11.57 -32.30
N LEU A 379 19.42 12.71 -31.60
CA LEU A 379 18.24 13.00 -30.77
C LEU A 379 16.96 13.06 -31.61
N LYS A 380 17.05 13.59 -32.84
CA LYS A 380 15.94 13.65 -33.79
C LYS A 380 15.46 12.24 -34.19
N GLN A 381 16.37 11.29 -34.40
CA GLN A 381 16.01 9.89 -34.63
C GLN A 381 15.50 9.22 -33.35
N GLU A 382 16.12 9.47 -32.19
CA GLU A 382 15.71 8.91 -30.89
C GLU A 382 14.26 9.31 -30.54
N ILE A 383 13.89 10.58 -30.64
CA ILE A 383 12.50 11.05 -30.44
C ILE A 383 11.56 10.40 -31.46
N LYS A 384 11.97 10.35 -32.73
CA LYS A 384 11.15 9.80 -33.83
C LYS A 384 10.85 8.31 -33.66
N HIS A 385 11.87 7.51 -33.38
CA HIS A 385 11.78 6.04 -33.31
C HIS A 385 11.39 5.53 -31.92
N THR A 386 11.61 6.29 -30.84
CA THR A 386 11.20 5.90 -29.48
C THR A 386 9.79 6.37 -29.12
N ILE A 387 9.35 7.53 -29.63
CA ILE A 387 8.09 8.18 -29.20
C ILE A 387 7.17 8.46 -30.40
N GLN A 388 7.62 9.19 -31.43
CA GLN A 388 6.75 9.71 -32.50
C GLN A 388 6.12 8.61 -33.39
N ASN A 389 6.88 7.54 -33.69
CA ASN A 389 6.39 6.40 -34.47
C ASN A 389 5.41 5.57 -33.65
N LYS A 390 5.69 5.37 -32.35
CA LYS A 390 4.88 4.57 -31.44
C LYS A 390 3.49 5.13 -31.28
N LEU A 391 3.36 6.39 -30.84
CA LEU A 391 2.07 7.05 -30.57
C LEU A 391 1.10 7.07 -31.78
N HIS A 392 1.60 6.81 -33.00
CA HIS A 392 0.80 6.66 -34.24
C HIS A 392 0.40 5.20 -34.58
N ARG A 393 0.64 4.25 -33.67
CA ARG A 393 0.44 2.79 -33.81
C ARG A 393 -0.06 2.14 -32.51
N ASN A 394 0.55 2.52 -31.39
CA ASN A 394 0.30 2.11 -30.01
C ASN A 394 0.66 3.29 -29.11
N ALA A 395 -0.26 3.81 -28.31
CA ALA A 395 -0.01 4.92 -27.40
C ALA A 395 -0.08 4.43 -25.94
N GLY A 396 0.79 3.50 -25.57
CA GLY A 396 0.74 2.77 -24.30
C GLY A 396 1.48 3.47 -23.15
N PRO A 397 1.30 3.02 -21.90
CA PRO A 397 2.00 3.57 -20.73
C PRO A 397 3.52 3.74 -20.90
N GLU A 398 4.16 2.85 -21.66
CA GLU A 398 5.58 2.92 -22.01
C GLU A 398 5.98 4.24 -22.69
N ASP A 399 5.06 4.87 -23.42
CA ASP A 399 5.32 6.09 -24.17
C ASP A 399 5.35 7.33 -23.25
N LEU A 400 4.62 7.30 -22.13
CA LEU A 400 4.74 8.32 -21.09
C LEU A 400 6.09 8.20 -20.37
N ILE A 401 6.46 7.00 -19.94
CA ILE A 401 7.75 6.72 -19.28
C ILE A 401 8.93 7.06 -20.20
N ALA A 402 8.85 6.71 -21.49
CA ALA A 402 9.87 7.10 -22.47
C ALA A 402 9.93 8.61 -22.72
N THR A 403 8.80 9.30 -22.65
CA THR A 403 8.74 10.78 -22.77
C THR A 403 9.30 11.46 -21.52
N GLU A 404 9.07 10.93 -20.32
CA GLU A 404 9.65 11.42 -19.06
C GLU A 404 11.18 11.26 -19.04
N ALA A 405 11.69 10.06 -19.35
CA ALA A 405 13.12 9.82 -19.44
C ALA A 405 13.79 10.69 -20.52
N MET A 406 13.11 10.94 -21.65
CA MET A 406 13.58 11.86 -22.69
C MET A 406 13.61 13.30 -22.18
N LEU A 407 12.55 13.75 -21.49
CA LEU A 407 12.44 15.10 -20.92
C LEU A 407 13.55 15.33 -19.87
N GLN A 408 13.73 14.40 -18.94
CA GLN A 408 14.80 14.44 -17.94
C GLN A 408 16.17 14.63 -18.62
N ARG A 409 16.50 13.80 -19.62
CA ARG A 409 17.76 13.83 -20.37
C ARG A 409 17.99 15.11 -21.21
N ILE A 410 16.94 15.80 -21.66
CA ILE A 410 17.09 17.12 -22.31
C ILE A 410 17.15 18.29 -21.32
N THR A 411 16.67 18.11 -20.08
CA THR A 411 16.79 19.11 -19.00
C THR A 411 18.04 18.98 -18.14
N GLU A 412 18.67 17.81 -18.12
CA GLU A 412 19.86 17.44 -17.33
C GLU A 412 20.99 18.49 -17.38
N THR A 413 21.24 19.07 -18.55
CA THR A 413 22.26 20.11 -18.74
C THR A 413 21.60 21.40 -19.23
N PRO A 414 21.41 22.41 -18.36
CA PRO A 414 20.84 23.70 -18.75
C PRO A 414 21.61 24.34 -19.92
N GLY A 415 20.89 24.81 -20.95
CA GLY A 415 21.46 25.46 -22.12
C GLY A 415 22.04 24.54 -23.21
N LYS A 416 22.06 23.21 -23.02
CA LYS A 416 22.53 22.20 -24.01
C LYS A 416 21.61 22.10 -25.25
N TYR A 417 20.35 22.52 -25.11
CA TYR A 417 19.35 22.59 -26.17
C TYR A 417 18.62 23.94 -26.11
N SER A 418 17.95 24.33 -27.19
CA SER A 418 17.21 25.60 -27.24
C SER A 418 16.04 25.62 -26.24
N GLY A 419 15.78 26.80 -25.64
CA GLY A 419 14.66 26.99 -24.71
C GLY A 419 13.33 26.58 -25.34
N ASP A 420 13.07 27.07 -26.56
CA ASP A 420 11.91 26.75 -27.40
C ASP A 420 11.69 25.24 -27.59
N PHE A 421 12.77 24.45 -27.78
CA PHE A 421 12.64 23.00 -27.92
C PHE A 421 12.24 22.35 -26.61
N VAL A 422 12.93 22.70 -25.51
CA VAL A 422 12.64 22.17 -24.17
C VAL A 422 11.24 22.57 -23.71
N GLU A 423 10.79 23.79 -23.99
CA GLU A 423 9.43 24.25 -23.69
C GLU A 423 8.38 23.49 -24.50
N GLN A 424 8.54 23.35 -25.83
CA GLN A 424 7.61 22.56 -26.64
C GLN A 424 7.59 21.09 -26.21
N PHE A 425 8.71 20.53 -25.78
CA PHE A 425 8.76 19.17 -25.24
C PHE A 425 8.06 19.06 -23.88
N LYS A 426 8.19 20.05 -22.98
CA LYS A 426 7.41 20.12 -21.72
C LYS A 426 5.91 20.22 -21.97
N ILE A 427 5.49 21.04 -22.95
CA ILE A 427 4.06 21.13 -23.33
C ILE A 427 3.58 19.78 -23.88
N PHE A 428 4.35 19.13 -24.76
CA PHE A 428 4.00 17.80 -25.26
C PHE A 428 3.94 16.74 -24.15
N HIS A 429 4.89 16.73 -23.21
CA HIS A 429 4.85 15.83 -22.06
C HIS A 429 3.59 16.07 -21.22
N ASN A 430 3.19 17.33 -21.00
CA ASN A 430 1.95 17.64 -20.28
C ASN A 430 0.69 17.19 -21.06
N GLU A 431 0.65 17.35 -22.39
CA GLU A 431 -0.42 16.81 -23.25
C GLU A 431 -0.53 15.28 -23.13
N LEU A 432 0.62 14.59 -23.01
CA LEU A 432 0.68 13.12 -22.86
C LEU A 432 0.29 12.67 -21.45
N LYS A 433 0.82 13.34 -20.40
CA LYS A 433 0.48 13.15 -18.99
C LYS A 433 -1.04 13.27 -18.78
N ASP A 434 -1.64 14.29 -19.39
CA ASP A 434 -3.08 14.54 -19.37
C ASP A 434 -3.88 13.50 -20.19
N PHE A 435 -3.38 13.03 -21.34
CA PHE A 435 -3.97 11.91 -22.07
C PHE A 435 -4.02 10.60 -21.24
N PHE A 436 -3.00 10.34 -20.41
CA PHE A 436 -3.02 9.21 -19.45
C PHE A 436 -3.76 9.53 -18.14
N ASN A 437 -4.36 10.72 -17.98
CA ASN A 437 -4.90 11.26 -16.72
C ASN A 437 -3.88 11.31 -15.54
N ALA A 438 -2.59 11.12 -15.79
CA ALA A 438 -1.52 11.02 -14.80
C ALA A 438 -1.06 12.38 -14.23
N GLY A 439 -1.97 13.36 -14.21
CA GLY A 439 -1.79 14.67 -13.59
C GLY A 439 -1.77 14.58 -12.06
N SER A 440 -1.19 15.59 -11.41
CA SER A 440 -1.26 15.71 -9.95
C SER A 440 -2.68 16.06 -9.49
N LEU A 441 -3.03 15.73 -8.24
CA LEU A 441 -4.36 16.06 -7.70
C LEU A 441 -4.68 17.56 -7.82
N THR A 442 -3.68 18.43 -7.61
CA THR A 442 -3.83 19.89 -7.74
C THR A 442 -4.12 20.30 -9.19
N GLU A 443 -3.42 19.73 -10.18
CA GLU A 443 -3.69 19.96 -11.61
C GLU A 443 -5.11 19.50 -11.99
N GLN A 444 -5.51 18.30 -11.57
CA GLN A 444 -6.83 17.76 -11.86
C GLN A 444 -7.95 18.62 -11.27
N LEU A 445 -7.86 18.94 -9.96
CA LEU A 445 -8.83 19.76 -9.23
C LEU A 445 -8.97 21.18 -9.79
N ASP A 446 -7.86 21.85 -10.11
CA ASP A 446 -7.88 23.20 -10.69
C ASP A 446 -8.64 23.20 -12.02
N SER A 447 -8.40 22.16 -12.85
CA SER A 447 -9.07 21.96 -14.13
C SER A 447 -10.57 21.61 -14.04
N MET A 448 -11.13 21.44 -12.83
CA MET A 448 -12.58 21.25 -12.61
C MET A 448 -13.32 22.53 -12.20
N LYS A 449 -12.64 23.61 -11.81
CA LYS A 449 -13.25 24.86 -11.29
C LYS A 449 -14.42 25.36 -12.13
N ILE A 450 -14.30 25.26 -13.47
CA ILE A 450 -15.30 25.72 -14.45
C ILE A 450 -16.65 24.96 -14.35
N SER A 451 -16.67 23.80 -13.69
CA SER A 451 -17.83 22.90 -13.63
C SER A 451 -18.51 22.80 -12.25
N MET A 452 -17.96 23.45 -11.21
CA MET A 452 -18.49 23.38 -9.84
C MET A 452 -19.52 24.47 -9.57
N ASP A 453 -20.46 24.24 -8.63
CA ASP A 453 -21.32 25.29 -8.09
C ASP A 453 -20.55 26.19 -7.10
N ASP A 454 -21.16 27.29 -6.65
CA ASP A 454 -20.53 28.24 -5.72
C ASP A 454 -20.06 27.57 -4.41
N ARG A 455 -20.74 26.50 -3.98
CA ARG A 455 -20.39 25.74 -2.76
C ARG A 455 -19.17 24.85 -3.01
N GLY A 456 -19.13 24.14 -4.15
CA GLY A 456 -17.98 23.37 -4.60
C GLY A 456 -16.74 24.24 -4.81
N LEU A 457 -16.89 25.41 -5.44
CA LEU A 457 -15.83 26.42 -5.55
C LEU A 457 -15.36 26.90 -4.17
N SER A 458 -16.26 27.14 -3.23
CA SER A 458 -15.92 27.54 -1.86
C SER A 458 -15.14 26.45 -1.11
N ALA A 459 -15.60 25.19 -1.19
CA ALA A 459 -14.92 24.04 -0.58
C ALA A 459 -13.54 23.78 -1.22
N LEU A 460 -13.43 23.93 -2.54
CA LEU A 460 -12.18 23.75 -3.28
C LEU A 460 -11.15 24.84 -2.93
N ASN A 461 -11.57 26.10 -2.86
CA ASN A 461 -10.69 27.20 -2.48
C ASN A 461 -10.23 27.05 -1.02
N LEU A 462 -11.10 26.62 -0.10
CA LEU A 462 -10.74 26.31 1.29
C LEU A 462 -9.72 25.16 1.36
N PHE A 463 -9.92 24.08 0.61
CA PHE A 463 -8.97 22.97 0.54
C PHE A 463 -7.60 23.42 0.02
N PHE A 464 -7.55 24.21 -1.06
CA PHE A 464 -6.29 24.75 -1.57
C PHE A 464 -5.61 25.71 -0.58
N GLU A 465 -6.37 26.51 0.18
CA GLU A 465 -5.81 27.36 1.24
C GLU A 465 -5.22 26.52 2.38
N CYS A 466 -5.96 25.52 2.90
CA CYS A 466 -5.46 24.61 3.94
C CYS A 466 -4.23 23.83 3.46
N LYS A 467 -4.28 23.25 2.26
CA LYS A 467 -3.13 22.52 1.68
C LYS A 467 -1.91 23.43 1.57
N LYS A 468 -2.06 24.65 1.04
CA LYS A 468 -0.95 25.60 0.90
C LYS A 468 -0.35 25.96 2.27
N ARG A 469 -1.19 26.22 3.29
CA ARG A 469 -0.73 26.50 4.66
C ARG A 469 0.08 25.33 5.21
N LEU A 470 -0.43 24.10 5.07
CA LEU A 470 0.24 22.87 5.48
C LEU A 470 1.59 22.69 4.75
N ASP A 471 1.61 22.84 3.42
CA ASP A 471 2.83 22.77 2.60
C ASP A 471 3.89 23.80 3.07
N THR A 472 3.46 25.02 3.44
CA THR A 472 4.36 26.07 3.97
C THR A 472 4.74 25.91 5.45
N SER A 473 4.11 24.98 6.20
CA SER A 473 4.34 24.83 7.64
C SER A 473 5.61 24.05 7.99
N GLY A 474 6.33 23.53 7.00
CA GLY A 474 7.51 22.70 7.20
C GLY A 474 7.20 21.34 7.84
N GLU A 475 8.26 20.63 8.24
CA GLU A 475 8.17 19.28 8.80
C GLU A 475 7.77 19.26 10.29
N SER A 476 7.85 20.42 10.97
CA SER A 476 7.31 20.59 12.32
C SER A 476 5.81 20.31 12.32
N SER A 477 5.42 19.22 12.99
CA SER A 477 4.10 18.58 12.86
C SER A 477 2.96 19.44 13.40
N ASN A 478 2.46 20.35 12.57
CA ASN A 478 1.35 21.24 12.89
C ASN A 478 0.01 20.48 12.76
N VAL A 479 -0.29 19.67 13.80
CA VAL A 479 -1.49 18.83 13.90
C VAL A 479 -2.78 19.60 13.59
N LEU A 480 -2.86 20.87 14.01
CA LEU A 480 -3.99 21.74 13.75
C LEU A 480 -4.21 22.03 12.25
N GLU A 481 -3.15 22.28 11.48
CA GLU A 481 -3.27 22.48 10.03
C GLU A 481 -3.45 21.15 9.27
N LEU A 482 -2.93 20.02 9.79
CA LEU A 482 -3.26 18.67 9.29
C LEU A 482 -4.77 18.39 9.41
N ILE A 483 -5.35 18.54 10.61
CA ILE A 483 -6.78 18.33 10.88
C ILE A 483 -7.65 19.27 10.04
N LYS A 484 -7.31 20.56 9.94
CA LYS A 484 -8.00 21.51 9.02
C LYS A 484 -7.95 21.06 7.56
N THR A 485 -6.82 20.54 7.10
CA THR A 485 -6.68 20.01 5.73
C THR A 485 -7.53 18.76 5.53
N MET A 486 -7.60 17.86 6.53
CA MET A 486 -8.46 16.67 6.49
C MET A 486 -9.95 17.04 6.47
N HIS A 487 -10.41 18.03 7.25
CA HIS A 487 -11.80 18.52 7.22
C HIS A 487 -12.18 19.21 5.90
N SER A 488 -11.30 20.06 5.36
CA SER A 488 -11.56 20.73 4.08
C SER A 488 -11.54 19.75 2.90
N LEU A 489 -10.64 18.77 2.90
CA LEU A 489 -10.61 17.64 1.96
C LEU A 489 -11.93 16.85 2.02
N ALA A 490 -12.34 16.42 3.23
CA ALA A 490 -13.58 15.66 3.40
C ALA A 490 -14.81 16.42 2.88
N SER A 491 -14.90 17.72 3.17
CA SER A 491 -15.98 18.60 2.70
C SER A 491 -16.01 18.74 1.16
N LEU A 492 -14.83 18.85 0.54
CA LEU A 492 -14.68 18.89 -0.91
C LEU A 492 -15.08 17.56 -1.57
N ARG A 493 -14.59 16.42 -1.04
CA ARG A 493 -14.91 15.09 -1.57
C ARG A 493 -16.38 14.75 -1.42
N GLU A 494 -17.00 15.08 -0.29
CA GLU A 494 -18.44 14.90 -0.07
C GLU A 494 -19.27 15.72 -1.08
N THR A 495 -18.82 16.93 -1.42
CA THR A 495 -19.44 17.77 -2.47
C THR A 495 -19.30 17.14 -3.86
N ILE A 496 -18.11 16.62 -4.20
CA ILE A 496 -17.85 15.93 -5.47
C ILE A 496 -18.72 14.65 -5.59
N ILE A 497 -18.88 13.90 -4.49
CA ILE A 497 -19.71 12.69 -4.45
C ILE A 497 -21.20 13.01 -4.57
N LYS A 498 -21.69 14.13 -4.00
CA LYS A 498 -23.08 14.58 -4.17
C LYS A 498 -23.44 14.80 -5.65
N GLU A 499 -22.56 15.43 -6.42
CA GLU A 499 -22.77 15.62 -7.86
C GLU A 499 -22.61 14.32 -8.66
N LEU A 500 -21.67 13.44 -8.29
CA LEU A 500 -21.58 12.10 -8.88
C LEU A 500 -22.86 11.26 -8.61
N ASN A 501 -23.46 11.38 -7.44
CA ASN A 501 -24.69 10.68 -7.06
C ASN A 501 -25.95 11.13 -7.84
N SER A 502 -25.86 12.18 -8.68
CA SER A 502 -26.89 12.48 -9.69
C SER A 502 -27.06 11.38 -10.76
N GLY A 503 -26.09 10.47 -10.87
CA GLY A 503 -26.06 9.39 -11.85
C GLY A 503 -25.71 9.85 -13.27
N LEU A 504 -25.47 8.89 -14.17
CA LEU A 504 -25.18 9.19 -15.58
C LEU A 504 -26.42 8.95 -16.46
N ARG A 505 -26.94 10.02 -17.07
CA ARG A 505 -28.04 9.94 -18.05
C ARG A 505 -27.60 9.27 -19.34
N ASN A 506 -28.50 8.48 -19.95
CA ASN A 506 -28.26 7.80 -21.23
C ASN A 506 -28.08 8.76 -22.42
N ASP A 507 -28.57 10.00 -22.30
CA ASP A 507 -28.45 11.08 -23.29
C ASP A 507 -27.44 12.17 -22.89
N ALA A 508 -26.55 11.88 -21.93
CA ALA A 508 -25.49 12.81 -21.54
C ALA A 508 -24.51 13.07 -22.70
N PRO A 509 -24.19 14.34 -23.02
CA PRO A 509 -23.25 14.66 -24.09
C PRO A 509 -21.81 14.30 -23.70
N ASP A 510 -20.99 13.97 -24.69
CA ASP A 510 -19.60 13.51 -24.52
C ASP A 510 -18.74 14.39 -23.61
N THR A 511 -18.94 15.71 -23.67
CA THR A 511 -18.26 16.70 -22.81
C THR A 511 -18.65 16.57 -21.33
N ALA A 512 -19.90 16.21 -21.03
CA ALA A 512 -20.35 15.93 -19.67
C ALA A 512 -19.82 14.59 -19.16
N ILE A 513 -19.71 13.56 -20.02
CA ILE A 513 -19.07 12.28 -19.66
C ILE A 513 -17.59 12.50 -19.37
N ALA A 514 -16.87 13.27 -20.20
CA ALA A 514 -15.47 13.60 -20.00
C ALA A 514 -15.24 14.48 -18.75
N MET A 515 -16.16 15.39 -18.43
CA MET A 515 -16.13 16.10 -17.15
C MET A 515 -16.35 15.13 -15.97
N ARG A 516 -17.32 14.21 -16.08
CA ARG A 516 -17.58 13.20 -15.04
C ARG A 516 -16.37 12.27 -14.79
N GLN A 517 -15.56 11.99 -15.82
CA GLN A 517 -14.26 11.32 -15.66
C GLN A 517 -13.35 12.09 -14.69
N LYS A 518 -13.18 13.41 -14.88
CA LYS A 518 -12.41 14.24 -13.94
C LYS A 518 -12.97 14.19 -12.52
N TRP A 519 -14.28 14.31 -12.35
CA TRP A 519 -14.91 14.29 -11.03
C TRP A 519 -14.65 12.97 -10.31
N ARG A 520 -14.75 11.83 -11.00
CA ARG A 520 -14.40 10.51 -10.44
C ARG A 520 -12.91 10.40 -10.08
N LEU A 521 -12.01 10.89 -10.94
CA LEU A 521 -10.56 10.82 -10.70
C LEU A 521 -10.13 11.70 -9.53
N CYS A 522 -10.64 12.93 -9.44
CA CYS A 522 -10.44 13.81 -8.28
C CYS A 522 -11.03 13.21 -6.99
N GLU A 523 -12.18 12.54 -7.06
CA GLU A 523 -12.82 11.89 -5.92
C GLU A 523 -11.98 10.74 -5.35
N ILE A 524 -11.34 9.96 -6.21
CA ILE A 524 -10.38 8.91 -5.83
C ILE A 524 -9.07 9.53 -5.33
N GLY A 525 -8.48 10.49 -6.06
CA GLY A 525 -7.24 11.15 -5.66
C GLY A 525 -7.34 11.93 -4.34
N LEU A 526 -8.55 12.37 -3.94
CA LEU A 526 -8.81 12.91 -2.60
C LEU A 526 -8.76 11.82 -1.52
N GLU A 527 -9.24 10.60 -1.79
CA GLU A 527 -9.07 9.44 -0.89
C GLU A 527 -7.58 9.08 -0.72
N ASP A 528 -6.83 9.04 -1.84
CA ASP A 528 -5.39 8.76 -1.86
C ASP A 528 -4.59 9.84 -1.10
N TYR A 529 -4.96 11.13 -1.25
CA TYR A 529 -4.31 12.20 -0.49
C TYR A 529 -4.72 12.20 0.99
N PHE A 530 -5.94 11.75 1.33
CA PHE A 530 -6.35 11.57 2.72
C PHE A 530 -5.53 10.47 3.42
N PHE A 531 -5.16 9.39 2.72
CA PHE A 531 -4.21 8.39 3.24
C PHE A 531 -2.88 9.04 3.66
N VAL A 532 -2.33 9.94 2.83
CA VAL A 532 -1.08 10.66 3.14
C VAL A 532 -1.25 11.59 4.36
N LEU A 533 -2.37 12.32 4.45
CA LEU A 533 -2.66 13.18 5.60
C LEU A 533 -2.81 12.37 6.90
N LEU A 534 -3.52 11.23 6.85
CA LEU A 534 -3.73 10.37 8.02
C LEU A 534 -2.42 9.67 8.45
N SER A 535 -1.54 9.30 7.51
CA SER A 535 -0.20 8.80 7.80
C SER A 535 0.66 9.85 8.51
N ARG A 536 0.66 11.10 8.02
CA ARG A 536 1.36 12.24 8.66
C ARG A 536 0.80 12.55 10.04
N PHE A 537 -0.52 12.50 10.21
CA PHE A 537 -1.18 12.66 11.50
C PHE A 537 -0.78 11.55 12.50
N LEU A 538 -0.69 10.30 12.06
CA LEU A 538 -0.26 9.18 12.91
C LEU A 538 1.19 9.35 13.37
N ASN A 539 2.10 9.70 12.47
CA ASN A 539 3.50 9.92 12.85
C ASN A 539 3.64 11.13 13.80
N ALA A 540 2.84 12.18 13.62
CA ALA A 540 2.74 13.30 14.56
C ALA A 540 2.19 12.87 15.94
N LEU A 541 1.21 11.97 15.98
CA LEU A 541 0.64 11.44 17.23
C LEU A 541 1.66 10.61 18.02
N GLU A 542 2.42 9.73 17.36
CA GLU A 542 3.52 9.00 18.02
C GLU A 542 4.61 9.96 18.54
N THR A 543 4.95 10.99 17.76
CA THR A 543 5.91 12.03 18.18
C THR A 543 5.46 12.79 19.44
N MET A 544 4.16 12.88 19.69
CA MET A 544 3.59 13.46 20.93
C MET A 544 3.54 12.47 22.12
N GLY A 545 4.17 11.30 22.02
CA GLY A 545 4.14 10.24 23.03
C GLY A 545 2.98 9.24 22.85
N GLY A 546 2.30 9.29 21.70
CA GLY A 546 1.38 8.26 21.22
C GLY A 546 0.31 7.85 22.22
N ALA A 547 0.06 6.54 22.26
CA ALA A 547 -0.96 5.94 23.11
C ALA A 547 -0.70 6.10 24.61
N ASP A 548 0.56 6.17 25.05
CA ASP A 548 0.90 6.28 26.47
C ASP A 548 0.71 7.70 27.01
N GLN A 549 0.90 8.73 26.18
CA GLN A 549 0.52 10.09 26.56
C GLN A 549 -1.01 10.23 26.64
N LEU A 550 -1.74 9.71 25.65
CA LEU A 550 -3.20 9.69 25.66
C LEU A 550 -3.77 8.97 26.91
N ALA A 551 -3.15 7.89 27.38
CA ALA A 551 -3.56 7.18 28.59
C ALA A 551 -3.26 7.97 29.89
N LYS A 552 -2.10 8.65 29.96
CA LYS A 552 -1.74 9.54 31.09
C LYS A 552 -2.71 10.72 31.20
N ASP A 553 -3.09 11.31 30.08
CA ASP A 553 -4.02 12.44 30.03
C ASP A 553 -5.39 12.06 30.62
N VAL A 554 -5.95 10.91 30.24
CA VAL A 554 -7.21 10.39 30.84
C VAL A 554 -7.03 10.10 32.33
N GLY A 555 -5.83 9.65 32.76
CA GLY A 555 -5.45 9.57 34.17
C GLY A 555 -5.49 10.91 34.91
N SER A 556 -5.13 12.00 34.25
CA SER A 556 -5.25 13.38 34.76
C SER A 556 -6.66 13.99 34.63
N ARG A 557 -7.66 13.20 34.16
CA ARG A 557 -9.00 13.63 33.74
C ARG A 557 -9.03 14.65 32.58
N ASN A 558 -7.97 14.76 31.79
CA ASN A 558 -7.94 15.55 30.57
C ASN A 558 -8.25 14.66 29.35
N VAL A 559 -9.34 14.93 28.64
CA VAL A 559 -9.69 14.23 27.38
C VAL A 559 -9.46 15.15 26.16
N ALA A 560 -8.99 16.39 26.36
CA ALA A 560 -8.83 17.34 25.26
C ALA A 560 -7.84 16.87 24.19
N SER A 561 -6.84 16.07 24.55
CA SER A 561 -5.88 15.44 23.63
C SER A 561 -6.47 14.31 22.77
N TRP A 562 -7.63 13.76 23.14
CA TRP A 562 -8.35 12.78 22.33
C TRP A 562 -9.23 13.42 21.24
N ASN A 563 -9.44 14.74 21.26
CA ASN A 563 -10.23 15.43 20.24
C ASN A 563 -9.71 15.18 18.83
N ASP A 564 -8.44 15.50 18.58
CA ASP A 564 -7.87 15.43 17.23
C ASP A 564 -7.75 13.97 16.72
N PRO A 565 -7.34 12.97 17.54
CA PRO A 565 -7.39 11.56 17.14
C PRO A 565 -8.79 11.01 16.89
N LEU A 566 -9.80 11.42 17.67
CA LEU A 566 -11.19 11.03 17.44
C LEU A 566 -11.74 11.69 16.16
N ASP A 567 -11.44 12.96 15.90
CA ASP A 567 -11.81 13.64 14.65
C ASP A 567 -11.13 13.01 13.43
N ALA A 568 -9.83 12.68 13.52
CA ALA A 568 -9.11 11.96 12.48
C ALA A 568 -9.77 10.59 12.17
N LEU A 569 -10.21 9.87 13.20
CA LEU A 569 -10.91 8.59 13.04
C LEU A 569 -12.32 8.76 12.45
N VAL A 570 -13.11 9.74 12.92
CA VAL A 570 -14.44 10.08 12.37
C VAL A 570 -14.33 10.43 10.89
N LEU A 571 -13.36 11.29 10.53
CA LEU A 571 -13.12 11.66 9.14
C LEU A 571 -12.69 10.46 8.29
N GLY A 572 -11.80 9.60 8.79
CA GLY A 572 -11.35 8.39 8.10
C GLY A 572 -12.47 7.37 7.86
N VAL A 573 -13.25 7.05 8.89
CA VAL A 573 -14.42 6.17 8.78
C VAL A 573 -15.46 6.76 7.82
N HIS A 574 -15.67 8.08 7.85
CA HIS A 574 -16.52 8.75 6.87
C HIS A 574 -15.97 8.65 5.44
N GLN A 575 -14.65 8.78 5.23
CA GLN A 575 -14.05 8.58 3.91
C GLN A 575 -14.29 7.15 3.36
N VAL A 576 -14.25 6.12 4.21
CA VAL A 576 -14.56 4.73 3.81
C VAL A 576 -16.03 4.58 3.43
N GLY A 577 -16.95 5.20 4.19
CA GLY A 577 -18.38 5.24 3.86
C GLY A 577 -18.67 5.97 2.54
N LEU A 578 -17.94 7.05 2.26
CA LEU A 578 -17.99 7.78 0.98
C LEU A 578 -17.50 6.94 -0.21
N SER A 579 -16.58 6.00 0.00
CA SER A 579 -16.11 5.05 -1.02
C SER A 579 -17.14 3.94 -1.34
N GLY A 580 -18.30 3.93 -0.68
CA GLY A 580 -19.39 2.95 -0.86
C GLY A 580 -19.33 1.74 0.08
N TRP A 581 -18.37 1.67 1.00
CA TRP A 581 -18.28 0.56 1.95
C TRP A 581 -19.18 0.79 3.17
N LYS A 582 -20.20 -0.09 3.36
CA LYS A 582 -21.08 -0.15 4.54
C LYS A 582 -21.45 1.24 5.10
N GLN A 583 -22.02 2.11 4.27
CA GLN A 583 -22.19 3.54 4.58
C GLN A 583 -22.96 3.79 5.89
N GLU A 584 -24.01 3.02 6.18
CA GLU A 584 -24.79 3.12 7.42
C GLU A 584 -23.97 2.78 8.68
N GLU A 585 -23.10 1.77 8.60
CA GLU A 585 -22.19 1.36 9.68
C GLU A 585 -21.13 2.45 9.92
N CYS A 586 -20.58 3.03 8.85
CA CYS A 586 -19.64 4.14 8.94
C CYS A 586 -20.27 5.38 9.61
N LEU A 587 -21.53 5.69 9.26
CA LEU A 587 -22.29 6.78 9.89
C LEU A 587 -22.60 6.50 11.36
N ALA A 588 -22.96 5.25 11.72
CA ALA A 588 -23.20 4.86 13.10
C ALA A 588 -21.93 5.02 13.97
N ILE A 589 -20.79 4.49 13.50
CA ILE A 589 -19.49 4.62 14.18
C ILE A 589 -19.08 6.09 14.32
N GLY A 590 -19.23 6.90 13.26
CA GLY A 590 -18.90 8.33 13.30
C GLY A 590 -19.74 9.09 14.35
N ASN A 591 -21.05 8.82 14.41
CA ASN A 591 -21.94 9.43 15.40
C ASN A 591 -21.63 8.98 16.85
N GLU A 592 -21.25 7.71 17.06
CA GLU A 592 -20.81 7.22 18.37
C GLU A 592 -19.52 7.93 18.83
N LEU A 593 -18.51 8.02 17.97
CA LEU A 593 -17.23 8.67 18.28
C LEU A 593 -17.42 10.16 18.62
N LEU A 594 -18.26 10.88 17.88
CA LEU A 594 -18.61 12.27 18.21
C LEU A 594 -19.33 12.38 19.57
N ALA A 595 -20.26 11.48 19.88
CA ALA A 595 -20.93 11.45 21.19
C ALA A 595 -20.01 11.09 22.37
N TRP A 596 -18.89 10.38 22.13
CA TRP A 596 -17.85 10.14 23.14
C TRP A 596 -16.84 11.28 23.26
N ARG A 597 -16.68 12.09 22.22
CA ARG A 597 -15.88 13.34 22.21
C ARG A 597 -16.60 14.48 22.93
N GLU A 598 -17.89 14.67 22.69
CA GLU A 598 -18.70 15.76 23.28
C GLU A 598 -19.02 15.56 24.78
N ARG A 599 -18.59 14.44 25.39
CA ARG A 599 -18.82 14.12 26.81
C ARG A 599 -17.60 14.40 27.67
N ASP A 600 -17.76 15.29 28.64
CA ASP A 600 -16.86 15.41 29.79
C ASP A 600 -16.78 14.09 30.58
N LEU A 601 -15.63 13.87 31.23
CA LEU A 601 -15.48 12.78 32.21
C LEU A 601 -16.28 13.08 33.48
N LEU A 602 -17.42 12.41 33.61
CA LEU A 602 -18.17 12.35 34.87
C LEU A 602 -17.33 11.67 35.95
N GLU A 603 -17.48 12.09 37.21
CA GLU A 603 -16.76 11.44 38.32
C GLU A 603 -17.25 10.02 38.57
N LYS A 604 -18.54 9.77 38.31
CA LYS A 604 -19.20 8.46 38.35
C LYS A 604 -20.30 8.38 37.30
N GLU A 605 -20.53 7.19 36.77
CA GLU A 605 -21.76 6.85 36.06
C GLU A 605 -22.45 5.67 36.77
N GLY A 606 -23.43 5.99 37.61
CA GLY A 606 -24.01 5.01 38.55
C GLY A 606 -23.08 4.80 39.74
N GLU A 607 -22.80 3.54 40.07
CA GLU A 607 -21.86 3.18 41.15
C GLU A 607 -20.40 3.19 40.67
N GLU A 608 -20.18 3.01 39.37
CA GLU A 608 -18.87 2.88 38.72
C GLU A 608 -18.15 4.21 38.49
N ASP A 609 -16.82 4.14 38.35
CA ASP A 609 -15.99 5.26 37.92
C ASP A 609 -16.33 5.71 36.49
N GLY A 610 -16.57 7.01 36.31
CA GLY A 610 -16.99 7.55 35.01
C GLY A 610 -15.89 7.49 33.94
N LYS A 611 -14.60 7.53 34.33
CA LYS A 611 -13.48 7.27 33.40
C LYS A 611 -13.57 5.84 32.85
N THR A 612 -13.76 4.85 33.73
CA THR A 612 -13.86 3.43 33.38
C THR A 612 -15.05 3.18 32.45
N ILE A 613 -16.20 3.78 32.74
CA ILE A 613 -17.39 3.70 31.87
C ILE A 613 -17.17 4.38 30.51
N TRP A 614 -16.55 5.57 30.46
CA TRP A 614 -16.20 6.26 29.20
C TRP A 614 -15.24 5.41 28.35
N ALA A 615 -14.17 4.90 28.96
CA ALA A 615 -13.15 4.11 28.28
C ALA A 615 -13.71 2.78 27.75
N MET A 616 -14.60 2.10 28.49
CA MET A 616 -15.25 0.88 27.99
C MET A 616 -16.20 1.15 26.80
N ARG A 617 -16.92 2.28 26.78
CA ARG A 617 -17.76 2.66 25.63
C ARG A 617 -16.92 3.00 24.41
N LEU A 618 -15.87 3.80 24.59
CA LEU A 618 -14.94 4.11 23.52
C LEU A 618 -14.27 2.83 22.98
N LYS A 619 -13.87 1.89 23.85
CA LYS A 619 -13.37 0.57 23.45
C LYS A 619 -14.35 -0.15 22.51
N ALA A 620 -15.64 -0.17 22.85
CA ALA A 620 -16.65 -0.86 22.05
C ALA A 620 -16.82 -0.27 20.65
N THR A 621 -16.80 1.07 20.52
CA THR A 621 -16.85 1.78 19.23
C THR A 621 -15.54 1.63 18.44
N LEU A 622 -14.37 1.65 19.10
CA LEU A 622 -13.08 1.39 18.46
C LEU A 622 -12.97 -0.06 17.95
N ASP A 623 -13.44 -1.04 18.73
CA ASP A 623 -13.55 -2.44 18.31
C ASP A 623 -14.53 -2.60 17.12
N ARG A 624 -15.57 -1.75 17.03
CA ARG A 624 -16.49 -1.68 15.90
C ARG A 624 -15.82 -1.11 14.65
N ALA A 625 -15.10 0.00 14.77
CA ALA A 625 -14.29 0.58 13.70
C ALA A 625 -13.18 -0.37 13.19
N ARG A 626 -12.53 -1.12 14.09
CA ARG A 626 -11.54 -2.14 13.74
C ARG A 626 -12.15 -3.34 12.99
N ARG A 627 -13.38 -3.75 13.32
CA ARG A 627 -14.10 -4.77 12.54
C ARG A 627 -14.43 -4.28 11.13
N LEU A 628 -14.89 -3.04 10.98
CA LEU A 628 -15.20 -2.44 9.68
C LEU A 628 -14.01 -2.47 8.69
N THR A 629 -12.78 -2.18 9.16
CA THR A 629 -11.56 -2.25 8.33
C THR A 629 -11.08 -3.68 8.09
N ALA A 630 -11.24 -4.57 9.07
CA ALA A 630 -10.95 -6.00 8.92
C ALA A 630 -11.84 -6.62 7.84
N GLU A 631 -13.16 -6.43 7.89
CA GLU A 631 -14.12 -6.98 6.92
C GLU A 631 -13.86 -6.50 5.49
N TYR A 632 -13.45 -5.24 5.29
CA TYR A 632 -13.03 -4.73 3.98
C TYR A 632 -11.81 -5.49 3.46
N SER A 633 -10.82 -5.70 4.32
CA SER A 633 -9.55 -6.36 3.97
C SER A 633 -9.77 -7.84 3.69
N ASP A 634 -10.57 -8.51 4.52
CA ASP A 634 -10.94 -9.92 4.37
C ASP A 634 -11.74 -10.13 3.07
N LEU A 635 -12.57 -9.17 2.65
CA LEU A 635 -13.23 -9.18 1.35
C LEU A 635 -12.24 -9.06 0.17
N LEU A 636 -11.25 -8.17 0.24
CA LEU A 636 -10.20 -8.10 -0.79
C LEU A 636 -9.37 -9.40 -0.85
N LEU A 637 -9.10 -10.01 0.31
CA LEU A 637 -8.43 -11.30 0.44
C LEU A 637 -9.27 -12.50 -0.06
N GLN A 638 -10.60 -12.39 -0.05
CA GLN A 638 -11.50 -13.36 -0.69
C GLN A 638 -11.56 -13.16 -2.22
N ILE A 639 -11.52 -11.92 -2.69
CA ILE A 639 -11.71 -11.55 -4.10
C ILE A 639 -10.44 -11.72 -4.94
N PHE A 640 -9.35 -11.06 -4.55
CA PHE A 640 -8.21 -10.90 -5.46
C PHE A 640 -7.29 -12.13 -5.56
N PRO A 641 -6.76 -12.72 -4.46
CA PRO A 641 -5.73 -13.77 -4.54
C PRO A 641 -6.03 -14.92 -5.52
N PRO A 642 -7.19 -15.61 -5.49
CA PRO A 642 -7.43 -16.72 -6.42
C PRO A 642 -7.55 -16.27 -7.88
N ASN A 643 -8.11 -15.09 -8.16
CA ASN A 643 -8.22 -14.57 -9.53
C ASN A 643 -6.87 -14.03 -10.05
N VAL A 644 -6.04 -13.48 -9.15
CA VAL A 644 -4.67 -13.01 -9.42
C VAL A 644 -3.73 -14.18 -9.68
N GLU A 645 -3.83 -15.28 -8.93
CA GLU A 645 -3.07 -16.51 -9.19
C GLU A 645 -3.41 -17.11 -10.57
N ILE A 646 -4.72 -17.24 -10.88
CA ILE A 646 -5.20 -17.74 -12.16
C ILE A 646 -4.66 -16.89 -13.33
N LEU A 647 -4.89 -15.57 -13.29
CA LEU A 647 -4.48 -14.69 -14.39
C LEU A 647 -2.96 -14.49 -14.47
N GLY A 648 -2.29 -14.42 -13.32
CA GLY A 648 -0.84 -14.21 -13.22
C GLY A 648 -0.05 -15.38 -13.78
N LYS A 649 -0.40 -16.62 -13.37
CA LYS A 649 0.15 -17.84 -13.96
C LYS A 649 -0.08 -17.89 -15.46
N ALA A 650 -1.31 -17.60 -15.91
CA ALA A 650 -1.70 -17.69 -17.31
C ALA A 650 -0.96 -16.69 -18.21
N LEU A 651 -0.67 -15.48 -17.74
CA LEU A 651 -0.01 -14.41 -18.51
C LEU A 651 1.52 -14.33 -18.31
N GLY A 652 2.09 -15.18 -17.46
CA GLY A 652 3.52 -15.22 -17.15
C GLY A 652 4.04 -14.11 -16.23
N ILE A 653 3.21 -13.65 -15.29
CA ILE A 653 3.57 -12.62 -14.30
C ILE A 653 4.48 -13.22 -13.21
N PRO A 654 5.52 -12.51 -12.72
CA PRO A 654 6.39 -13.03 -11.65
C PRO A 654 5.64 -13.42 -10.37
N GLU A 655 5.98 -14.57 -9.80
CA GLU A 655 5.27 -15.16 -8.65
C GLU A 655 5.24 -14.24 -7.41
N ASN A 656 6.30 -13.46 -7.17
CA ASN A 656 6.32 -12.46 -6.10
C ASN A 656 5.23 -11.38 -6.30
N SER A 657 5.13 -10.83 -7.51
CA SER A 657 4.11 -9.84 -7.86
C SER A 657 2.68 -10.39 -7.77
N VAL A 658 2.50 -11.69 -7.99
CA VAL A 658 1.22 -12.40 -7.82
C VAL A 658 0.89 -12.53 -6.32
N LYS A 659 1.84 -13.00 -5.49
CA LYS A 659 1.67 -13.20 -4.03
C LYS A 659 1.49 -11.92 -3.22
N THR A 660 2.03 -10.80 -3.69
CA THR A 660 1.99 -9.49 -2.98
C THR A 660 0.86 -8.57 -3.46
N TYR A 661 0.25 -8.83 -4.63
CA TYR A 661 -0.74 -7.96 -5.28
C TYR A 661 -1.82 -7.44 -4.34
N THR A 662 -2.57 -8.35 -3.70
CA THR A 662 -3.76 -8.02 -2.88
C THR A 662 -3.38 -7.25 -1.63
N GLU A 663 -2.20 -7.50 -1.10
CA GLU A 663 -1.75 -6.90 0.13
C GLU A 663 -1.19 -5.50 -0.09
N ALA A 664 -0.47 -5.28 -1.20
CA ALA A 664 -0.13 -3.94 -1.66
C ALA A 664 -1.39 -3.08 -1.89
N GLU A 665 -2.46 -3.67 -2.42
CA GLU A 665 -3.78 -3.03 -2.58
C GLU A 665 -4.48 -2.70 -1.24
N ILE A 666 -4.19 -3.43 -0.17
CA ILE A 666 -4.69 -3.16 1.19
C ILE A 666 -3.84 -2.08 1.86
N ARG A 667 -2.51 -2.21 1.78
CA ARG A 667 -1.51 -1.34 2.41
C ARG A 667 -1.55 0.09 1.86
N ALA A 668 -1.80 0.24 0.56
CA ALA A 668 -2.01 1.56 -0.08
C ALA A 668 -3.40 2.17 0.19
N GLY A 669 -4.33 1.41 0.77
CA GLY A 669 -5.70 1.87 1.03
C GLY A 669 -5.84 2.61 2.37
N ILE A 670 -6.72 3.62 2.40
CA ILE A 670 -7.06 4.39 3.61
C ILE A 670 -7.42 3.51 4.82
N ILE A 671 -8.02 2.33 4.58
CA ILE A 671 -8.34 1.32 5.60
C ILE A 671 -7.13 0.85 6.43
N PHE A 672 -5.93 0.81 5.86
CA PHE A 672 -4.69 0.47 6.58
C PHE A 672 -4.38 1.51 7.65
N GLN A 673 -4.41 2.79 7.30
CA GLN A 673 -4.15 3.91 8.21
C GLN A 673 -5.23 4.02 9.29
N ILE A 674 -6.51 3.80 8.93
CA ILE A 674 -7.61 3.73 9.92
C ILE A 674 -7.39 2.56 10.89
N SER A 675 -6.89 1.41 10.42
CA SER A 675 -6.55 0.29 11.30
C SER A 675 -5.35 0.58 12.21
N LYS A 676 -4.33 1.32 11.73
CA LYS A 676 -3.21 1.79 12.56
C LYS A 676 -3.72 2.74 13.66
N LEU A 677 -4.56 3.72 13.32
CA LEU A 677 -5.18 4.62 14.30
C LEU A 677 -6.06 3.88 15.31
N CYS A 678 -6.88 2.93 14.87
CA CYS A 678 -7.65 2.08 15.79
C CYS A 678 -6.75 1.29 16.76
N THR A 679 -5.57 0.84 16.32
CA THR A 679 -4.62 0.10 17.18
C THR A 679 -4.08 1.01 18.29
N VAL A 680 -3.53 2.17 17.92
CA VAL A 680 -2.99 3.19 18.86
C VAL A 680 -4.05 3.61 19.89
N LEU A 681 -5.27 3.90 19.43
CA LEU A 681 -6.37 4.31 20.33
C LEU A 681 -6.85 3.15 21.22
N LEU A 682 -6.87 1.91 20.73
CA LEU A 682 -7.20 0.75 21.56
C LEU A 682 -6.15 0.49 22.64
N LYS A 683 -4.85 0.65 22.36
CA LYS A 683 -3.79 0.59 23.38
C LYS A 683 -3.96 1.69 24.43
N ALA A 684 -4.19 2.93 24.00
CA ALA A 684 -4.44 4.04 24.92
C ALA A 684 -5.66 3.79 25.84
N VAL A 685 -6.72 3.15 25.31
CA VAL A 685 -7.88 2.72 26.10
C VAL A 685 -7.56 1.54 27.03
N ARG A 686 -6.81 0.52 26.59
CA ARG A 686 -6.34 -0.59 27.44
C ARG A 686 -5.52 -0.07 28.62
N ASN A 687 -4.56 0.81 28.35
CA ASN A 687 -3.66 1.41 29.34
C ASN A 687 -4.45 2.32 30.29
N SER A 688 -5.46 3.04 29.79
CA SER A 688 -6.39 3.81 30.63
C SER A 688 -7.21 2.95 31.59
N LEU A 689 -7.55 1.72 31.21
CA LEU A 689 -8.34 0.75 31.98
C LEU A 689 -7.51 -0.18 32.87
N GLY A 690 -6.18 -0.19 32.77
CA GLY A 690 -5.33 -1.20 33.41
C GLY A 690 -5.58 -2.61 32.87
N SER A 691 -5.89 -2.73 31.57
CA SER A 691 -6.23 -4.00 30.93
C SER A 691 -4.99 -4.83 30.58
N GLU A 692 -5.22 -6.11 30.33
CA GLU A 692 -4.23 -7.21 30.40
C GLU A 692 -3.14 -7.25 29.29
N GLY A 693 -2.78 -6.13 28.65
CA GLY A 693 -1.59 -6.05 27.78
C GLY A 693 -1.57 -6.96 26.55
N TRP A 694 -2.72 -7.45 26.10
CA TRP A 694 -2.85 -8.33 24.93
C TRP A 694 -3.61 -7.66 23.78
N ASP A 695 -3.18 -7.92 22.55
CA ASP A 695 -4.06 -7.86 21.38
C ASP A 695 -4.01 -9.15 20.56
N VAL A 696 -5.11 -9.45 19.87
CA VAL A 696 -5.31 -10.69 19.12
C VAL A 696 -5.56 -10.36 17.66
N VAL A 697 -4.51 -10.57 16.84
CA VAL A 697 -4.51 -10.31 15.40
C VAL A 697 -5.17 -11.45 14.63
N VAL A 698 -4.94 -12.70 15.08
CA VAL A 698 -5.57 -13.92 14.55
C VAL A 698 -5.99 -14.82 15.73
N PRO A 699 -7.30 -14.96 16.04
CA PRO A 699 -7.77 -15.78 17.14
C PRO A 699 -7.72 -17.28 16.79
N GLY A 700 -7.60 -18.12 17.82
CA GLY A 700 -7.59 -19.58 17.69
C GLY A 700 -6.99 -20.28 18.92
N SER A 701 -6.87 -21.60 18.85
CA SER A 701 -6.18 -22.41 19.87
C SER A 701 -5.12 -23.28 19.19
N THR A 702 -3.90 -23.25 19.71
CA THR A 702 -2.73 -23.90 19.13
C THR A 702 -1.83 -24.47 20.22
N SER A 703 -0.91 -25.37 19.89
CA SER A 703 0.02 -25.96 20.85
C SER A 703 1.35 -26.29 20.20
N GLY A 704 2.46 -25.94 20.86
CA GLY A 704 3.80 -26.08 20.32
C GLY A 704 4.88 -25.83 21.36
N THR A 705 6.13 -25.98 20.96
CA THR A 705 7.28 -25.58 21.79
C THR A 705 7.47 -24.07 21.67
N LEU A 706 7.52 -23.35 22.79
CA LEU A 706 7.76 -21.90 22.79
C LEU A 706 9.24 -21.62 22.48
N VAL A 707 9.52 -20.96 21.35
CA VAL A 707 10.89 -20.64 20.90
C VAL A 707 11.01 -19.13 20.75
N GLN A 708 11.98 -18.52 21.44
CA GLN A 708 12.22 -17.08 21.33
C GLN A 708 13.18 -16.76 20.17
N VAL A 709 12.88 -15.71 19.41
CA VAL A 709 13.69 -15.14 18.34
C VAL A 709 13.68 -13.62 18.42
N GLU A 710 14.69 -12.97 17.83
CA GLU A 710 14.69 -11.50 17.74
C GLU A 710 13.63 -11.02 16.76
N SER A 711 13.69 -11.50 15.50
CA SER A 711 12.73 -11.24 14.42
C SER A 711 12.54 -12.48 13.52
N ILE A 712 11.51 -12.46 12.67
CA ILE A 712 11.15 -13.56 11.77
C ILE A 712 11.96 -13.45 10.46
N VAL A 713 13.11 -14.11 10.42
CA VAL A 713 14.07 -14.04 9.29
C VAL A 713 14.36 -15.46 8.77
N PRO A 714 14.45 -15.69 7.44
CA PRO A 714 14.85 -16.99 6.89
C PRO A 714 16.13 -17.53 7.57
N GLY A 715 16.02 -18.73 8.14
CA GLY A 715 17.15 -19.39 8.83
C GLY A 715 17.45 -18.91 10.26
N SER A 716 16.70 -17.98 10.85
CA SER A 716 16.90 -17.60 12.27
C SER A 716 16.39 -18.65 13.27
N LEU A 717 15.56 -19.60 12.83
CA LEU A 717 15.04 -20.66 13.70
C LEU A 717 16.09 -21.73 14.05
N PRO A 718 16.17 -22.15 15.33
CA PRO A 718 16.98 -23.31 15.71
C PRO A 718 16.41 -24.61 15.10
N ALA A 719 17.30 -25.45 14.58
CA ALA A 719 16.96 -26.75 14.01
C ALA A 719 16.28 -27.65 15.07
N THR A 720 14.95 -27.70 15.02
CA THR A 720 14.08 -28.27 16.05
C THR A 720 13.46 -29.60 15.58
N SER A 721 13.06 -30.43 16.53
CA SER A 721 12.82 -31.88 16.34
C SER A 721 11.54 -32.27 15.56
N GLY A 722 11.08 -31.46 14.60
CA GLY A 722 9.95 -31.77 13.73
C GLY A 722 8.57 -31.75 14.41
N GLY A 723 8.40 -30.95 15.45
CA GLY A 723 7.11 -30.68 16.10
C GLY A 723 6.66 -29.23 15.94
N PRO A 724 5.38 -28.91 16.23
CA PRO A 724 4.87 -27.56 16.11
C PRO A 724 5.56 -26.59 17.07
N ILE A 725 5.74 -25.35 16.59
CA ILE A 725 6.46 -24.27 17.27
C ILE A 725 5.48 -23.11 17.51
N ILE A 726 5.58 -22.48 18.68
CA ILE A 726 5.00 -21.15 18.92
C ILE A 726 6.18 -20.19 19.04
N LEU A 727 6.24 -19.15 18.20
CA LEU A 727 7.30 -18.17 18.27
C LEU A 727 7.01 -17.10 19.32
N LEU A 728 8.03 -16.74 20.10
CA LEU A 728 8.08 -15.53 20.90
C LEU A 728 9.04 -14.56 20.19
N VAL A 729 8.52 -13.53 19.54
CA VAL A 729 9.28 -12.63 18.67
C VAL A 729 9.52 -11.33 19.41
N ASN A 730 10.78 -10.89 19.55
CA ASN A 730 11.08 -9.64 20.26
C ASN A 730 10.61 -8.40 19.47
N LYS A 731 10.84 -8.38 18.15
CA LYS A 731 10.48 -7.28 17.25
C LYS A 731 10.01 -7.77 15.89
N ALA A 732 9.15 -6.97 15.26
CA ALA A 732 8.79 -7.14 13.86
C ALA A 732 8.68 -5.78 13.18
N ASP A 733 9.25 -5.69 11.98
CA ASP A 733 9.09 -4.52 11.11
C ASP A 733 7.72 -4.56 10.40
N GLY A 734 7.09 -5.75 10.37
CA GLY A 734 5.72 -5.96 9.90
C GLY A 734 5.62 -6.42 8.44
N ASP A 735 6.76 -6.58 7.77
CA ASP A 735 6.94 -7.04 6.39
C ASP A 735 7.37 -8.52 6.26
N GLU A 736 7.44 -9.26 7.38
CA GLU A 736 7.97 -10.63 7.40
C GLU A 736 7.00 -11.70 6.85
N GLU A 737 7.56 -12.78 6.30
CA GLU A 737 6.83 -14.02 5.95
C GLU A 737 6.91 -15.04 7.09
N VAL A 738 5.77 -15.47 7.64
CA VAL A 738 5.73 -16.54 8.65
C VAL A 738 6.21 -17.88 8.08
N SER A 739 5.91 -18.15 6.81
CA SER A 739 6.29 -19.37 6.10
C SER A 739 7.80 -19.49 5.78
N ALA A 740 8.59 -18.42 5.92
CA ALA A 740 10.06 -18.43 5.78
C ALA A 740 10.78 -19.33 6.82
N ALA A 741 10.05 -19.80 7.82
CA ALA A 741 10.55 -20.53 8.98
C ALA A 741 10.26 -22.05 8.93
N ASN A 742 10.42 -22.66 7.75
CA ASN A 742 10.33 -24.10 7.50
C ASN A 742 8.97 -24.76 7.90
N GLY A 743 7.87 -24.02 7.85
CA GLY A 743 6.49 -24.57 7.87
C GLY A 743 6.01 -25.25 9.17
N ASN A 744 6.77 -25.20 10.26
CA ASN A 744 6.39 -25.80 11.56
C ASN A 744 5.83 -24.79 12.57
N ILE A 745 5.63 -23.52 12.20
CA ILE A 745 5.00 -22.53 13.06
C ILE A 745 3.49 -22.81 13.15
N ALA A 746 3.01 -22.97 14.38
CA ALA A 746 1.60 -23.14 14.70
C ALA A 746 1.02 -21.92 15.45
N GLY A 747 1.85 -20.95 15.84
CA GLY A 747 1.43 -19.68 16.43
C GLY A 747 2.57 -18.68 16.59
N VAL A 748 2.23 -17.39 16.70
CA VAL A 748 3.17 -16.28 16.90
C VAL A 748 2.72 -15.40 18.07
N MET A 749 3.67 -14.99 18.89
CA MET A 749 3.52 -14.07 20.01
C MET A 749 4.56 -12.96 19.85
N LEU A 750 4.16 -11.78 19.40
CA LEU A 750 5.06 -10.65 19.18
C LEU A 750 5.09 -9.74 20.41
N LEU A 751 6.29 -9.34 20.84
CA LEU A 751 6.54 -8.51 22.02
C LEU A 751 6.54 -6.99 21.72
N GLN A 752 5.78 -6.62 20.69
CA GLN A 752 5.68 -5.29 20.10
C GLN A 752 4.26 -5.15 19.52
N GLU A 753 3.70 -3.94 19.51
CA GLU A 753 2.45 -3.71 18.79
C GLU A 753 2.65 -3.78 17.27
N LEU A 754 1.61 -4.25 16.57
CA LEU A 754 1.62 -4.36 15.12
C LEU A 754 0.22 -4.05 14.56
N PRO A 755 0.10 -3.20 13.52
CA PRO A 755 -1.19 -2.98 12.86
C PRO A 755 -1.76 -4.28 12.32
N HIS A 756 -3.06 -4.50 12.55
CA HIS A 756 -3.77 -5.75 12.18
C HIS A 756 -3.78 -6.04 10.66
N LEU A 757 -3.42 -5.05 9.84
CA LEU A 757 -3.38 -5.10 8.38
C LEU A 757 -1.93 -4.98 7.81
N SER A 758 -0.91 -5.17 8.65
CA SER A 758 0.50 -5.38 8.23
C SER A 758 0.65 -6.63 7.34
N HIS A 759 1.78 -6.77 6.62
CA HIS A 759 2.08 -8.00 5.87
C HIS A 759 2.03 -9.20 6.81
N LEU A 760 2.80 -9.16 7.89
CA LEU A 760 2.86 -10.22 8.88
C LEU A 760 1.47 -10.57 9.47
N GLY A 761 0.62 -9.57 9.75
CA GLY A 761 -0.77 -9.78 10.19
C GLY A 761 -1.68 -10.41 9.13
N VAL A 762 -1.59 -9.96 7.87
CA VAL A 762 -2.36 -10.48 6.74
C VAL A 762 -1.92 -11.89 6.34
N ARG A 763 -0.60 -12.17 6.33
CA ARG A 763 -0.04 -13.51 6.11
C ARG A 763 -0.49 -14.48 7.19
N ALA A 764 -0.45 -14.08 8.47
CA ALA A 764 -0.97 -14.91 9.56
C ALA A 764 -2.46 -15.26 9.39
N ARG A 765 -3.29 -14.35 8.85
CA ARG A 765 -4.70 -14.65 8.48
C ARG A 765 -4.79 -15.63 7.31
N GLN A 766 -4.03 -15.41 6.23
CA GLN A 766 -4.01 -16.29 5.05
C GLN A 766 -3.61 -17.73 5.43
N GLU A 767 -2.53 -17.87 6.21
CA GLU A 767 -1.99 -19.15 6.67
C GLU A 767 -2.73 -19.73 7.89
N LYS A 768 -3.65 -18.97 8.49
CA LYS A 768 -4.47 -19.30 9.69
C LYS A 768 -3.64 -19.63 10.93
N ILE A 769 -2.52 -18.92 11.09
CA ILE A 769 -1.60 -19.05 12.21
C ILE A 769 -2.09 -18.15 13.36
N VAL A 770 -2.28 -18.72 14.55
CA VAL A 770 -2.75 -17.97 15.73
C VAL A 770 -1.72 -16.91 16.10
N PHE A 771 -2.13 -15.63 16.13
CA PHE A 771 -1.22 -14.49 16.26
C PHE A 771 -1.73 -13.48 17.29
N VAL A 772 -0.91 -13.22 18.29
CA VAL A 772 -1.15 -12.24 19.36
C VAL A 772 0.05 -11.30 19.51
N THR A 773 -0.21 -10.08 19.99
CA THR A 773 0.83 -9.14 20.43
C THR A 773 0.71 -8.93 21.95
N CYS A 774 1.84 -8.67 22.62
CA CYS A 774 1.88 -8.34 24.04
C CYS A 774 2.98 -7.31 24.34
N ASP A 775 2.61 -6.20 24.96
CA ASP A 775 3.47 -5.05 25.26
C ASP A 775 3.60 -4.76 26.77
N ASP A 776 3.01 -5.61 27.61
CA ASP A 776 3.11 -5.59 29.07
C ASP A 776 4.40 -6.29 29.54
N ASP A 777 5.38 -5.51 30.00
CA ASP A 777 6.72 -5.99 30.40
C ASP A 777 6.70 -7.09 31.48
N ASP A 778 5.77 -7.02 32.45
CA ASP A 778 5.63 -8.04 33.50
C ASP A 778 5.14 -9.36 32.88
N LYS A 779 4.18 -9.30 31.96
CA LYS A 779 3.73 -10.45 31.18
C LYS A 779 4.81 -10.97 30.23
N VAL A 780 5.56 -10.09 29.58
CA VAL A 780 6.69 -10.47 28.75
C VAL A 780 7.73 -11.24 29.57
N ALA A 781 8.03 -10.80 30.80
CA ALA A 781 8.90 -11.52 31.72
C ALA A 781 8.30 -12.89 32.10
N ASP A 782 7.02 -12.97 32.42
CA ASP A 782 6.28 -14.20 32.72
C ASP A 782 6.33 -15.23 31.57
N ILE A 783 6.10 -14.78 30.33
CA ILE A 783 6.15 -15.60 29.11
C ILE A 783 7.59 -16.07 28.81
N ARG A 784 8.60 -15.21 29.02
CA ARG A 784 10.02 -15.58 28.87
C ARG A 784 10.42 -16.74 29.79
N ARG A 785 9.80 -16.91 30.96
CA ARG A 785 9.99 -18.10 31.83
C ARG A 785 9.45 -19.41 31.25
N LEU A 786 8.70 -19.38 30.14
CA LEU A 786 8.13 -20.55 29.49
C LEU A 786 8.87 -20.98 28.21
N VAL A 787 9.87 -20.22 27.77
CA VAL A 787 10.70 -20.53 26.58
C VAL A 787 11.37 -21.90 26.75
N GLY A 788 11.40 -22.68 25.66
CA GLY A 788 11.88 -24.06 25.62
C GLY A 788 10.90 -25.11 26.14
N LYS A 789 9.71 -24.72 26.62
CA LYS A 789 8.66 -25.63 27.11
C LYS A 789 7.55 -25.81 26.07
N PHE A 790 6.81 -26.90 26.18
CA PHE A 790 5.61 -27.14 25.37
C PHE A 790 4.41 -26.42 26.00
N VAL A 791 3.76 -25.54 25.24
CA VAL A 791 2.67 -24.69 25.71
C VAL A 791 1.48 -24.74 24.76
N ARG A 792 0.29 -24.48 25.29
CA ARG A 792 -0.95 -24.28 24.55
C ARG A 792 -1.33 -22.81 24.65
N LEU A 793 -1.45 -22.15 23.50
CA LEU A 793 -1.89 -20.77 23.37
C LEU A 793 -3.37 -20.77 22.96
N GLU A 794 -4.21 -20.09 23.72
CA GLU A 794 -5.63 -19.92 23.42
C GLU A 794 -5.93 -18.43 23.32
N ALA A 795 -6.09 -17.93 22.09
CA ALA A 795 -6.33 -16.53 21.79
C ALA A 795 -7.78 -16.33 21.35
N SER A 796 -8.53 -15.57 22.15
CA SER A 796 -9.90 -15.13 21.84
C SER A 796 -9.95 -13.61 21.75
N PRO A 797 -10.94 -12.99 21.06
CA PRO A 797 -11.01 -11.53 20.91
C PRO A 797 -11.11 -10.70 22.20
N SER A 798 -11.22 -11.34 23.38
CA SER A 798 -11.28 -10.69 24.69
C SER A 798 -10.29 -11.22 25.72
N HIS A 799 -9.68 -12.40 25.52
CA HIS A 799 -8.78 -13.04 26.49
C HIS A 799 -7.72 -13.90 25.77
N VAL A 800 -6.49 -13.91 26.29
CA VAL A 800 -5.40 -14.80 25.84
C VAL A 800 -4.89 -15.62 27.02
N ASN A 801 -4.98 -16.94 26.92
CA ASN A 801 -4.45 -17.88 27.90
C ASN A 801 -3.22 -18.61 27.35
N LEU A 802 -2.17 -18.72 28.17
CA LEU A 802 -0.97 -19.51 27.84
C LEU A 802 -0.77 -20.61 28.90
N ILE A 803 -1.07 -21.84 28.51
CA ILE A 803 -1.12 -23.00 29.43
C ILE A 803 0.10 -23.88 29.21
N LEU A 804 0.87 -24.17 30.27
CA LEU A 804 1.96 -25.14 30.22
C LEU A 804 1.40 -26.56 30.04
N SER A 805 1.80 -27.26 28.98
CA SER A 805 1.32 -28.62 28.68
C SER A 805 2.40 -29.67 28.84
N THR A 806 2.12 -30.70 29.65
CA THR A 806 3.06 -31.77 29.99
C THR A 806 3.09 -32.94 28.99
N GLU A 807 2.17 -33.00 28.03
CA GLU A 807 2.00 -34.15 27.11
C GLU A 807 3.05 -34.25 25.97
N GLY A 808 4.17 -33.55 26.06
CA GLY A 808 5.17 -33.44 24.99
C GLY A 808 6.14 -34.62 24.81
N ARG A 809 6.06 -35.71 25.59
CA ARG A 809 7.18 -36.70 25.67
C ARG A 809 6.84 -38.20 25.60
N SER A 810 5.61 -38.61 25.30
CA SER A 810 5.27 -40.06 25.24
C SER A 810 4.25 -40.43 24.16
N ARG A 811 4.67 -40.53 22.89
CA ARG A 811 3.87 -41.23 21.86
C ARG A 811 4.66 -41.90 20.71
N THR A 812 5.85 -42.43 21.00
CA THR A 812 6.64 -43.24 20.05
C THR A 812 6.99 -44.61 20.62
N SER A 813 6.51 -45.67 19.95
CA SER A 813 6.68 -47.09 20.30
C SER A 813 5.94 -47.53 21.60
N LYS A 814 5.46 -48.78 21.77
CA LYS A 814 5.53 -49.97 20.90
C LYS A 814 4.45 -50.98 21.31
N SER A 815 3.71 -51.54 20.35
CA SER A 815 3.43 -52.99 20.28
C SER A 815 2.72 -53.35 18.97
N SER A 816 3.20 -54.41 18.32
CA SER A 816 2.63 -54.98 17.10
C SER A 816 2.14 -56.39 17.38
N ALA A 817 0.86 -56.66 17.15
CA ALA A 817 0.30 -58.00 17.25
C ALA A 817 -0.74 -58.24 16.14
N THR A 818 -0.42 -59.20 15.30
CA THR A 818 -1.19 -59.71 14.16
C THR A 818 -2.66 -60.07 14.47
N LYS A 819 -3.53 -59.86 13.47
CA LYS A 819 -4.31 -60.98 12.89
C LYS A 819 -4.85 -60.68 11.49
N LYS A 820 -4.98 -61.73 10.69
CA LYS A 820 -5.67 -61.75 9.39
C LYS A 820 -7.12 -62.22 9.58
N THR A 821 -7.97 -61.81 8.63
CA THR A 821 -9.14 -62.53 8.07
C THR A 821 -10.35 -62.92 8.93
N ASP A 822 -11.51 -62.76 8.27
CA ASP A 822 -12.73 -63.58 8.32
C ASP A 822 -13.80 -63.40 9.43
N LYS A 823 -14.95 -62.89 8.93
CA LYS A 823 -16.31 -63.47 9.00
C LYS A 823 -17.09 -63.54 10.32
N ASN A 824 -18.25 -62.87 10.23
CA ASN A 824 -19.61 -63.31 10.63
C ASN A 824 -20.05 -63.42 12.11
N SER A 825 -21.33 -63.07 12.25
CA SER A 825 -22.32 -63.59 13.19
C SER A 825 -22.09 -63.44 14.69
N LEU A 826 -22.86 -62.50 15.27
CA LEU A 826 -23.44 -62.65 16.60
C LEU A 826 -24.25 -63.97 16.68
N SER A 827 -24.28 -64.61 17.85
CA SER A 827 -25.54 -65.18 18.39
C SER A 827 -25.45 -65.55 19.88
N LYS A 828 -26.62 -65.63 20.52
CA LYS A 828 -26.94 -66.14 21.88
C LYS A 828 -26.45 -65.22 23.03
N LYS A 829 -27.32 -64.48 23.74
CA LYS A 829 -28.58 -64.77 24.49
C LYS A 829 -28.41 -65.70 25.70
N LYS A 830 -28.75 -65.17 26.89
CA LYS A 830 -29.58 -65.70 28.01
C LYS A 830 -29.49 -64.70 29.19
N THR A 831 -30.49 -64.40 30.04
CA THR A 831 -31.93 -64.74 30.08
C THR A 831 -32.71 -63.78 31.00
N ASP A 832 -33.84 -63.28 30.52
CA ASP A 832 -35.18 -63.14 31.12
C ASP A 832 -35.44 -62.61 32.55
N LYS A 833 -36.20 -61.51 32.66
CA LYS A 833 -37.56 -61.38 33.31
C LYS A 833 -38.00 -59.90 33.44
N LYS A 834 -39.28 -59.50 33.59
CA LYS A 834 -40.57 -59.88 32.94
C LYS A 834 -41.71 -58.95 33.45
N SER A 835 -42.36 -58.17 32.59
CA SER A 835 -43.69 -57.54 32.81
C SER A 835 -44.35 -57.12 31.47
N LEU A 836 -45.69 -57.03 31.42
CA LEU A 836 -46.52 -56.68 30.23
C LEU A 836 -46.98 -55.19 30.33
N SER A 837 -47.67 -54.51 29.38
CA SER A 837 -48.68 -54.82 28.33
C SER A 837 -48.62 -53.79 27.14
N ILE A 838 -48.91 -54.07 25.85
CA ILE A 838 -50.20 -54.42 25.14
C ILE A 838 -51.14 -53.17 25.01
N ASP A 839 -51.66 -52.66 23.86
CA ASP A 839 -51.80 -53.12 22.43
C ASP A 839 -51.84 -52.01 21.31
N ASP A 840 -51.51 -52.39 20.05
CA ASP A 840 -51.99 -52.12 18.63
C ASP A 840 -52.85 -50.90 18.17
N GLU A 841 -52.99 -50.48 16.87
CA GLU A 841 -52.15 -50.34 15.62
C GLU A 841 -52.63 -49.02 14.87
N GLU A 842 -52.64 -48.65 13.57
CA GLU A 842 -52.40 -49.13 12.16
C GLU A 842 -51.51 -48.10 11.38
N SER A 843 -51.03 -48.15 10.10
CA SER A 843 -51.36 -48.81 8.80
C SER A 843 -52.42 -48.07 7.90
N LYS A 844 -52.37 -47.94 6.54
CA LYS A 844 -51.36 -48.19 5.44
C LYS A 844 -51.70 -47.42 4.10
N PRO A 845 -50.88 -47.52 2.98
CA PRO A 845 -50.94 -46.63 1.78
C PRO A 845 -51.24 -47.29 0.39
N GLY A 846 -51.27 -46.47 -0.69
CA GLY A 846 -51.17 -46.84 -2.14
C GLY A 846 -51.15 -45.56 -3.04
N SER A 847 -50.38 -45.36 -4.14
CA SER A 847 -50.12 -46.10 -5.41
C SER A 847 -51.24 -45.97 -6.48
N SER A 848 -51.04 -45.73 -7.79
CA SER A 848 -49.87 -45.32 -8.62
C SER A 848 -50.24 -45.23 -10.13
N SER A 849 -49.70 -44.29 -10.95
CA SER A 849 -49.54 -44.49 -12.43
C SER A 849 -48.72 -43.42 -13.22
N SER A 850 -47.72 -43.92 -13.96
CA SER A 850 -47.25 -43.59 -15.34
C SER A 850 -47.19 -42.17 -15.96
N ASN A 851 -45.97 -41.78 -16.38
CA ASN A 851 -45.51 -41.08 -17.62
C ASN A 851 -46.53 -40.31 -18.49
N SER A 852 -46.24 -39.09 -18.99
CA SER A 852 -45.10 -38.76 -19.88
C SER A 852 -44.92 -37.22 -20.09
N LEU A 853 -44.01 -36.78 -20.98
CA LEU A 853 -43.56 -35.38 -21.12
C LEU A 853 -44.40 -34.52 -22.10
N LEU A 854 -44.51 -33.20 -21.84
CA LEU A 854 -43.92 -32.11 -22.69
C LEU A 854 -44.38 -30.67 -22.33
N TYR A 855 -43.41 -29.75 -22.30
CA TYR A 855 -43.44 -28.32 -22.68
C TYR A 855 -44.52 -27.30 -22.20
N SER A 856 -44.01 -26.12 -21.78
CA SER A 856 -44.69 -24.79 -21.78
C SER A 856 -45.84 -24.61 -20.76
N SER A 857 -46.02 -23.45 -20.09
CA SER A 857 -45.69 -22.09 -20.50
C SER A 857 -45.65 -21.08 -19.33
N LYS A 858 -45.16 -19.86 -19.64
CA LYS A 858 -45.22 -18.60 -18.87
C LYS A 858 -46.33 -18.49 -17.79
N TRP A 859 -45.96 -17.97 -16.61
CA TRP A 859 -46.84 -17.07 -15.85
C TRP A 859 -46.06 -15.85 -15.33
N ARG A 860 -46.70 -14.68 -15.41
CA ARG A 860 -46.31 -13.44 -14.71
C ARG A 860 -47.16 -13.31 -13.45
N ASN A 861 -46.62 -12.67 -12.41
CA ASN A 861 -47.20 -11.51 -11.70
C ASN A 861 -46.21 -11.10 -10.59
N HIS A 862 -45.92 -9.82 -10.29
CA HIS A 862 -46.77 -8.67 -9.93
C HIS A 862 -47.56 -8.83 -8.62
N SER A 863 -47.03 -8.22 -7.55
CA SER A 863 -47.70 -7.45 -6.47
C SER A 863 -46.67 -7.28 -5.34
N THR A 864 -46.08 -6.11 -5.09
CA THR A 864 -46.65 -4.97 -4.33
C THR A 864 -47.18 -5.32 -2.94
N CYS A 865 -46.31 -5.19 -1.94
CA CYS A 865 -46.51 -4.25 -0.84
C CYS A 865 -45.19 -3.48 -0.63
#